data_AF-A0A850NLQ4-F1
#
_entry.id   AF-A0A850NLQ4-F1
#
_cell.length_a   1.000
_cell.length_b   1.000
_cell.length_c   1.000
_cell.angle_alpha   90.00
_cell.angle_beta   90.00
_cell.angle_gamma   90.00
#
_symmetry.space_group_name_H-M   'P 1'
#
loop_
_entity.id
_entity.type
_entity.pdbx_description
1 polymer ?
#
loop_
_entity_poly.entity_id
_entity_poly.type
_entity_poly.pdbx_seq_one_letter_code
_entity_poly.pdbx_strand_id
1 'polypeptide(L)'
;MQRFVGFDEPSLAYNRQYRIDPRSPGFVNVQSAIVSPVRPTMEGNLLEELAGGVFDSSGQAVTEALYERSDGRNGIRRNQTDSGLPVARTLPRAVFGGVAFNHFGHFLLEATTRLWALPETGDLPWLFLTDGAPTLKAYQTGFLELLGLPPERIVIVDERTGVDELIVPAPAFTYHHHVTHAYRDTFRRARIDDPQQRGRVFLSRSQTTIALTVGEQELEDVLKRDGWDIVIPERLPPAEQAGLFRADNTLLGLQGSAMHLGLFAPPARKVVHLCRGMAYRGYYVLDDLMEADATYYQAMTSPALPSKPITGPFMLDLDSTIGFLRDEGLLRGAAQTISLPPGRRAELDRDYEGWWHYTESQIRFHRQIDHDGCAVAAETALEPALVAARLCPANGEMLSHATALMLKFRGNDAAAELLEQGSGHLAPDSPQAAHLLHFRSIVEDARGRYDAALAAAEAATALAPGNATYLNQRATVLYRFGRIDEAEALLRELIGRGQSVASNHYLLSIFLAERGDADGALEAAGRAVALDHTDEELCRRQVSLLRQAGREDEALARQLDFLEHAHGSMGLLLEVADALIARGSNDRALMPLRRAYRLAPDDEAIAARLAGALRALRLIPLLDLLGAPTNAAVHEQSVMIYRRGLALADAGRMDDALRVGVAAATMNPGNDTIMQAVLRAMLMAERPADARLLTRLLLDALGDNAVYYYVMSLAESDLNRPAAARAAAARAAELAPDNALITEHFSRMSG
;
A
#
# COMPACT_ATOMS: atom_id res chain seq x y z
N MET A 1 28.80 12.28 -16.11
CA MET A 1 29.60 11.01 -16.13
C MET A 1 29.50 10.43 -14.73
N GLN A 2 29.07 9.18 -14.58
CA GLN A 2 28.83 8.61 -13.24
C GLN A 2 30.09 7.98 -12.67
N ARG A 3 30.37 8.23 -11.39
CA ARG A 3 31.51 7.65 -10.68
C ARG A 3 31.05 6.90 -9.43
N PHE A 4 31.56 5.69 -9.23
CA PHE A 4 31.24 4.85 -8.08
C PHE A 4 32.51 4.61 -7.27
N VAL A 5 32.45 4.87 -5.96
CA VAL A 5 33.59 4.81 -5.03
C VAL A 5 33.23 3.89 -3.87
N GLY A 6 34.07 2.88 -3.62
CA GLY A 6 33.85 1.90 -2.55
C GLY A 6 32.88 0.76 -2.89
N PHE A 7 32.59 0.53 -4.17
CA PHE A 7 31.74 -0.57 -4.65
C PHE A 7 32.55 -1.63 -5.39
N ASP A 8 32.10 -2.88 -5.33
CA ASP A 8 32.64 -4.00 -6.11
C ASP A 8 31.95 -4.10 -7.49
N GLU A 9 32.66 -4.61 -8.51
CA GLU A 9 32.13 -4.74 -9.88
C GLU A 9 30.82 -5.55 -10.02
N PRO A 10 30.62 -6.67 -9.29
CA PRO A 10 29.36 -7.42 -9.36
C PRO A 10 28.13 -6.62 -8.93
N SER A 11 28.24 -5.75 -7.91
CA SER A 11 27.13 -4.90 -7.47
C SER A 11 26.79 -3.81 -8.49
N LEU A 12 27.73 -3.43 -9.36
CA LEU A 12 27.52 -2.45 -10.43
C LEU A 12 26.94 -3.08 -11.71
N ALA A 13 27.27 -4.34 -12.01
CA ALA A 13 26.87 -5.01 -13.26
C ALA A 13 25.35 -5.28 -13.38
N TYR A 14 24.71 -5.74 -12.30
CA TYR A 14 23.23 -5.92 -12.25
C TYR A 14 22.49 -4.59 -12.47
N ASN A 15 23.10 -3.51 -11.99
CA ASN A 15 22.55 -2.17 -11.96
C ASN A 15 22.60 -1.47 -13.35
N ARG A 16 23.59 -1.77 -14.21
CA ARG A 16 23.73 -1.13 -15.53
C ARG A 16 22.75 -1.61 -16.62
N GLN A 17 21.82 -2.51 -16.31
CA GLN A 17 20.86 -3.06 -17.28
C GLN A 17 19.61 -2.17 -17.41
N TYR A 18 19.75 -0.96 -17.95
CA TYR A 18 18.63 -0.06 -18.29
C TYR A 18 18.79 0.56 -19.67
N ARG A 19 17.68 1.02 -20.25
CA ARG A 19 17.65 1.69 -21.55
C ARG A 19 16.89 3.01 -21.45
N ILE A 20 17.53 4.08 -21.91
CA ILE A 20 16.87 5.34 -22.21
C ILE A 20 16.35 5.24 -23.65
N ASP A 21 15.03 5.17 -23.82
CA ASP A 21 14.40 5.16 -25.15
C ASP A 21 14.27 6.61 -25.66
N PRO A 22 14.83 6.95 -26.83
CA PRO A 22 14.72 8.29 -27.38
C PRO A 22 13.31 8.62 -27.87
N ARG A 23 12.42 7.63 -28.03
CA ARG A 23 11.05 7.84 -28.53
C ARG A 23 10.14 8.37 -27.44
N SER A 24 9.26 9.30 -27.81
CA SER A 24 8.19 9.73 -26.91
C SER A 24 7.11 8.64 -26.81
N PRO A 25 6.58 8.38 -25.60
CA PRO A 25 5.42 7.51 -25.41
C PRO A 25 4.17 8.07 -26.12
N GLY A 26 3.19 7.22 -26.39
CA GLY A 26 1.89 7.60 -26.94
C GLY A 26 0.78 7.60 -25.88
N PHE A 27 -0.45 7.91 -26.30
CA PHE A 27 -1.66 7.74 -25.49
C PHE A 27 -2.70 6.90 -26.23
N VAL A 28 -3.58 6.24 -25.48
CA VAL A 28 -4.76 5.54 -26.00
C VAL A 28 -6.04 6.23 -25.52
N ASN A 29 -7.08 6.21 -26.34
CA ASN A 29 -8.39 6.74 -25.99
C ASN A 29 -9.34 5.59 -25.71
N VAL A 30 -9.87 5.53 -24.50
CA VAL A 30 -10.79 4.48 -24.04
C VAL A 30 -12.19 5.05 -23.97
N GLN A 31 -13.12 4.43 -24.71
CA GLN A 31 -14.53 4.83 -24.71
C GLN A 31 -15.27 4.10 -23.58
N SER A 32 -16.17 4.81 -22.89
CA SER A 32 -16.97 4.31 -21.78
C SER A 32 -16.12 3.59 -20.73
N ALA A 33 -15.05 4.25 -20.28
CA ALA A 33 -14.12 3.71 -19.31
C ALA A 33 -14.72 3.74 -17.90
N ILE A 34 -14.33 2.78 -17.06
CA ILE A 34 -14.60 2.78 -15.63
C ILE A 34 -13.27 2.92 -14.91
N VAL A 35 -13.12 3.98 -14.11
CA VAL A 35 -11.96 4.18 -13.24
C VAL A 35 -12.39 3.83 -11.82
N SER A 36 -11.85 2.74 -11.30
CA SER A 36 -12.11 2.26 -9.94
C SER A 36 -10.92 2.56 -9.03
N PRO A 37 -11.16 2.99 -7.77
CA PRO A 37 -10.12 3.17 -6.76
C PRO A 37 -9.22 1.92 -6.62
N VAL A 38 -7.93 2.12 -6.33
CA VAL A 38 -6.97 1.02 -6.11
C VAL A 38 -6.79 0.70 -4.64
N ARG A 39 -6.57 -0.57 -4.33
CA ARG A 39 -6.41 -1.11 -2.97
C ARG A 39 -5.38 -2.25 -2.99
N PRO A 40 -4.69 -2.54 -1.87
CA PRO A 40 -3.80 -3.69 -1.82
C PRO A 40 -4.56 -5.00 -2.05
N THR A 41 -3.95 -5.97 -2.74
CA THR A 41 -4.51 -7.32 -2.85
C THR A 41 -4.33 -8.08 -1.53
N MET A 42 -4.99 -9.23 -1.39
CA MET A 42 -4.86 -10.07 -0.19
C MET A 42 -3.45 -10.63 0.07
N GLU A 43 -2.53 -10.50 -0.88
CA GLU A 43 -1.19 -11.13 -0.85
C GLU A 43 -0.04 -10.12 -0.76
N GLY A 44 -0.31 -8.80 -0.84
CA GLY A 44 0.74 -7.79 -0.90
C GLY A 44 0.32 -6.45 -0.29
N ASN A 45 1.31 -5.65 0.11
CA ASN A 45 1.05 -4.26 0.53
C ASN A 45 0.77 -3.37 -0.70
N LEU A 46 0.36 -2.12 -0.46
CA LEU A 46 0.02 -1.11 -1.49
C LEU A 46 1.15 -0.85 -2.50
N LEU A 47 2.40 -1.18 -2.17
CA LEU A 47 3.57 -1.01 -3.04
C LEU A 47 3.87 -2.27 -3.86
N GLU A 48 3.28 -3.40 -3.50
CA GLU A 48 3.49 -4.70 -4.12
C GLU A 48 2.36 -4.98 -5.10
N GLU A 49 1.11 -5.15 -4.67
CA GLU A 49 0.06 -5.57 -5.60
C GLU A 49 -1.27 -4.86 -5.34
N LEU A 50 -1.89 -4.35 -6.42
CA LEU A 50 -3.11 -3.54 -6.36
C LEU A 50 -4.28 -4.18 -7.11
N ALA A 51 -5.47 -4.11 -6.51
CA ALA A 51 -6.75 -4.34 -7.16
C ALA A 51 -7.43 -2.99 -7.42
N GLY A 52 -7.94 -2.78 -8.64
CA GLY A 52 -8.61 -1.57 -9.10
C GLY A 52 -8.03 -1.07 -10.42
N GLY A 53 -8.18 0.21 -10.73
CA GLY A 53 -7.59 0.81 -11.92
C GLY A 53 -8.60 1.17 -13.00
N VAL A 54 -8.18 1.14 -14.26
CA VAL A 54 -8.99 1.55 -15.41
C VAL A 54 -9.47 0.32 -16.16
N PHE A 55 -10.77 0.26 -16.41
CA PHE A 55 -11.42 -0.80 -17.17
C PHE A 55 -12.11 -0.21 -18.39
N ASP A 56 -12.12 -0.95 -19.49
CA ASP A 56 -12.85 -0.59 -20.71
C ASP A 56 -14.35 -0.96 -20.62
N SER A 57 -15.10 -0.65 -21.68
CA SER A 57 -16.53 -0.98 -21.78
C SER A 57 -16.87 -2.47 -21.69
N SER A 58 -15.90 -3.37 -21.87
CA SER A 58 -16.05 -4.81 -21.70
C SER A 58 -15.71 -5.28 -20.28
N GLY A 59 -15.30 -4.36 -19.42
CA GLY A 59 -14.86 -4.62 -18.06
C GLY A 59 -13.43 -5.19 -17.97
N GLN A 60 -12.63 -5.10 -19.03
CA GLN A 60 -11.23 -5.55 -19.02
C GLN A 60 -10.29 -4.42 -18.62
N ALA A 61 -9.24 -4.73 -17.86
CA ALA A 61 -8.23 -3.75 -17.48
C ALA A 61 -7.51 -3.16 -18.69
N VAL A 62 -7.33 -1.84 -18.72
CA VAL A 62 -6.63 -1.13 -19.80
C VAL A 62 -5.12 -1.20 -19.58
N THR A 63 -4.41 -1.84 -20.50
CA THR A 63 -2.96 -2.11 -20.41
C THR A 63 -2.12 -0.85 -20.16
N GLU A 64 -2.38 0.25 -20.86
CA GLU A 64 -1.62 1.51 -20.72
C GLU A 64 -1.88 2.23 -19.39
N ALA A 65 -3.01 1.93 -18.75
CA ALA A 65 -3.35 2.45 -17.43
C ALA A 65 -2.74 1.61 -16.29
N LEU A 66 -2.17 0.45 -16.61
CA LEU A 66 -1.55 -0.39 -15.60
C LEU A 66 -0.37 0.31 -14.95
N TYR A 67 -0.25 0.03 -13.67
CA TYR A 67 0.90 0.36 -12.86
C TYR A 67 1.76 -0.90 -12.77
N GLU A 68 3.05 -0.80 -13.09
CA GLU A 68 3.98 -1.92 -13.12
C GLU A 68 5.35 -1.54 -12.55
N ARG A 69 6.01 -2.50 -11.89
CA ARG A 69 7.44 -2.46 -11.57
C ARG A 69 8.15 -3.65 -12.24
N SER A 70 9.46 -3.51 -12.49
CA SER A 70 10.22 -4.39 -13.41
C SER A 70 10.30 -5.88 -13.09
N ASP A 71 9.83 -6.36 -11.94
CA ASP A 71 9.80 -7.80 -11.65
C ASP A 71 8.54 -8.49 -12.19
N GLY A 72 7.60 -7.72 -12.75
CA GLY A 72 6.32 -8.22 -13.27
C GLY A 72 5.40 -8.80 -12.19
N ARG A 73 5.82 -8.75 -10.92
CA ARG A 73 5.07 -9.23 -9.76
C ARG A 73 4.35 -8.08 -9.07
N ASN A 74 4.86 -6.86 -9.21
CA ASN A 74 4.35 -5.71 -8.49
C ASN A 74 3.61 -4.72 -9.41
N GLY A 75 2.31 -4.50 -9.18
CA GLY A 75 1.47 -3.68 -10.05
C GLY A 75 -0.04 -3.80 -9.84
N ILE A 76 -0.82 -3.11 -10.70
CA ILE A 76 -2.25 -3.42 -10.89
C ILE A 76 -2.35 -4.73 -11.67
N ARG A 77 -3.14 -5.70 -11.19
CA ARG A 77 -3.24 -7.03 -11.83
C ARG A 77 -3.68 -6.91 -13.30
N ARG A 78 -2.84 -7.36 -14.23
CA ARG A 78 -3.10 -7.32 -15.68
C ARG A 78 -4.41 -8.00 -16.09
N ASN A 79 -4.82 -9.06 -15.38
CA ASN A 79 -5.99 -9.87 -15.70
C ASN A 79 -7.23 -9.49 -14.88
N GLN A 80 -7.23 -8.32 -14.22
CA GLN A 80 -8.37 -7.91 -13.43
C GLN A 80 -9.56 -7.55 -14.32
N THR A 81 -10.76 -7.92 -13.86
CA THR A 81 -12.02 -7.50 -14.48
C THR A 81 -12.77 -6.57 -13.55
N ASP A 82 -13.58 -5.70 -14.15
CA ASP A 82 -14.42 -4.77 -13.42
C ASP A 82 -15.39 -5.54 -12.50
N SER A 83 -15.60 -5.03 -11.29
CA SER A 83 -16.45 -5.67 -10.28
C SER A 83 -17.95 -5.66 -10.64
N GLY A 84 -18.35 -4.92 -11.69
CA GLY A 84 -19.75 -4.79 -12.12
C GLY A 84 -20.65 -4.07 -11.12
N LEU A 85 -20.05 -3.43 -10.10
CA LEU A 85 -20.78 -2.59 -9.16
C LEU A 85 -21.42 -1.39 -9.91
N PRO A 86 -22.32 -0.63 -9.28
CA PRO A 86 -22.81 0.62 -9.85
C PRO A 86 -21.70 1.66 -9.97
N VAL A 87 -21.73 2.44 -11.05
CA VAL A 87 -20.91 3.66 -11.20
C VAL A 87 -21.52 4.75 -10.31
N ALA A 88 -20.72 5.36 -9.45
CA ALA A 88 -21.17 6.37 -8.49
C ALA A 88 -21.26 7.76 -9.12
N ARG A 89 -20.30 8.09 -10.00
CA ARG A 89 -20.24 9.37 -10.71
C ARG A 89 -19.78 9.20 -12.16
N THR A 90 -20.13 10.13 -13.04
CA THR A 90 -19.71 10.12 -14.45
C THR A 90 -19.06 11.44 -14.88
N LEU A 91 -18.10 11.35 -15.82
CA LEU A 91 -17.42 12.49 -16.42
C LEU A 91 -17.45 12.36 -17.97
N PRO A 92 -17.62 13.45 -18.72
CA PRO A 92 -17.66 13.37 -20.17
C PRO A 92 -16.29 13.05 -20.77
N ARG A 93 -15.22 13.69 -20.27
CA ARG A 93 -13.87 13.51 -20.81
C ARG A 93 -12.83 13.83 -19.76
N ALA A 94 -11.80 13.01 -19.66
CA ALA A 94 -10.74 13.18 -18.67
C ALA A 94 -9.42 12.52 -19.12
N VAL A 95 -8.35 12.80 -18.39
CA VAL A 95 -7.02 12.20 -18.58
C VAL A 95 -6.68 11.32 -17.38
N PHE A 96 -6.11 10.15 -17.61
CA PHE A 96 -5.62 9.30 -16.54
C PHE A 96 -4.20 9.69 -16.10
N GLY A 97 -4.04 10.05 -14.83
CA GLY A 97 -2.77 10.47 -14.24
C GLY A 97 -1.93 9.34 -13.64
N GLY A 98 -2.54 8.19 -13.31
CA GLY A 98 -1.87 7.06 -12.65
C GLY A 98 -2.15 7.00 -11.14
N VAL A 99 -1.22 6.37 -10.40
CA VAL A 99 -1.33 6.16 -8.95
C VAL A 99 -0.42 7.14 -8.20
N ALA A 100 -0.99 7.94 -7.32
CA ALA A 100 -0.31 8.92 -6.48
C ALA A 100 -0.09 8.38 -5.06
N PHE A 101 0.95 7.56 -4.89
CA PHE A 101 1.32 6.98 -3.60
C PHE A 101 1.66 8.04 -2.55
N ASN A 102 1.30 7.78 -1.30
CA ASN A 102 1.65 8.61 -0.15
C ASN A 102 3.09 8.39 0.33
N HIS A 103 4.03 8.38 -0.61
CA HIS A 103 5.45 8.25 -0.35
C HIS A 103 6.21 9.13 -1.34
N PHE A 104 7.04 10.06 -0.85
CA PHE A 104 7.66 11.10 -1.68
C PHE A 104 8.39 10.58 -2.94
N GLY A 105 9.24 9.56 -2.80
CA GLY A 105 9.96 8.97 -3.93
C GLY A 105 9.02 8.35 -4.97
N HIS A 106 8.17 7.42 -4.54
CA HIS A 106 7.13 6.81 -5.36
C HIS A 106 6.16 7.82 -6.00
N PHE A 107 5.77 8.88 -5.30
CA PHE A 107 4.99 9.95 -5.89
C PHE A 107 5.73 10.60 -7.07
N LEU A 108 6.96 11.06 -6.86
CA LEU A 108 7.73 11.68 -7.95
C LEU A 108 7.95 10.69 -9.10
N LEU A 109 8.29 9.44 -8.80
CA LEU A 109 8.72 8.47 -9.80
C LEU A 109 7.61 7.68 -10.47
N GLU A 110 6.40 7.67 -9.92
CA GLU A 110 5.31 6.83 -10.41
C GLU A 110 4.06 7.66 -10.77
N ALA A 111 3.75 8.71 -9.99
CA ALA A 111 2.61 9.58 -10.23
C ALA A 111 2.85 10.63 -11.34
N THR A 112 4.10 11.07 -11.52
CA THR A 112 4.41 12.12 -12.52
C THR A 112 4.73 11.56 -13.92
N THR A 113 4.77 10.24 -14.06
CA THR A 113 5.24 9.52 -15.26
C THR A 113 4.43 9.81 -16.51
N ARG A 114 3.20 10.29 -16.37
CA ARG A 114 2.25 10.58 -17.46
C ARG A 114 2.11 12.06 -17.78
N LEU A 115 2.73 12.94 -16.97
CA LEU A 115 2.60 14.39 -17.12
C LEU A 115 3.26 14.93 -18.39
N TRP A 116 4.07 14.14 -19.09
CA TRP A 116 4.60 14.51 -20.40
C TRP A 116 3.49 14.91 -21.39
N ALA A 117 2.31 14.29 -21.29
CA ALA A 117 1.17 14.55 -22.17
C ALA A 117 0.41 15.86 -21.85
N LEU A 118 0.73 16.53 -20.74
CA LEU A 118 0.02 17.74 -20.29
C LEU A 118 -0.16 18.81 -21.38
N PRO A 119 0.86 19.15 -22.20
CA PRO A 119 0.70 20.15 -23.26
C PRO A 119 -0.34 19.79 -24.34
N GLU A 120 -0.71 18.52 -24.46
CA GLU A 120 -1.64 17.99 -25.48
C GLU A 120 -3.08 17.84 -24.94
N THR A 121 -3.30 18.08 -23.65
CA THR A 121 -4.58 17.76 -22.97
C THR A 121 -5.50 18.95 -22.71
N GLY A 122 -5.08 20.17 -23.10
CA GLY A 122 -5.86 21.39 -22.85
C GLY A 122 -6.20 21.56 -21.37
N ASP A 123 -7.46 21.84 -21.05
CA ASP A 123 -7.97 22.07 -19.69
C ASP A 123 -8.66 20.84 -19.07
N LEU A 124 -8.48 19.64 -19.66
CA LEU A 124 -9.15 18.44 -19.17
C LEU A 124 -8.77 18.09 -17.72
N PRO A 125 -9.70 17.51 -16.93
CA PRO A 125 -9.41 17.01 -15.59
C PRO A 125 -8.51 15.76 -15.65
N TRP A 126 -7.63 15.65 -14.67
CA TRP A 126 -6.67 14.56 -14.49
C TRP A 126 -7.07 13.69 -13.30
N LEU A 127 -7.42 12.44 -13.59
CA LEU A 127 -7.85 11.45 -12.62
C LEU A 127 -6.63 10.76 -12.00
N PHE A 128 -6.47 10.87 -10.70
CA PHE A 128 -5.46 10.14 -9.93
C PHE A 128 -6.10 9.15 -8.98
N LEU A 129 -5.50 7.96 -8.94
CA LEU A 129 -5.76 6.95 -7.93
C LEU A 129 -4.82 7.21 -6.75
N THR A 130 -5.24 6.88 -5.53
CA THR A 130 -4.42 7.00 -4.32
C THR A 130 -4.33 5.67 -3.59
N ASP A 131 -3.44 5.59 -2.62
CA ASP A 131 -3.29 4.45 -1.73
C ASP A 131 -4.33 4.44 -0.59
N GLY A 132 -5.58 4.81 -0.92
CA GLY A 132 -6.69 4.97 0.03
C GLY A 132 -6.76 6.36 0.68
N ALA A 133 -5.79 7.25 0.43
CA ALA A 133 -5.84 8.63 0.91
C ALA A 133 -6.95 9.41 0.20
N PRO A 134 -7.84 10.14 0.93
CA PRO A 134 -8.96 10.87 0.33
C PRO A 134 -8.50 12.12 -0.43
N THR A 135 -7.28 12.60 -0.18
CA THR A 135 -6.71 13.79 -0.81
C THR A 135 -5.21 13.64 -0.99
N LEU A 136 -4.64 14.42 -1.91
CA LEU A 136 -3.19 14.56 -2.03
C LEU A 136 -2.65 15.45 -0.91
N LYS A 137 -1.45 15.11 -0.41
CA LYS A 137 -0.71 15.97 0.51
C LYS A 137 -0.29 17.26 -0.18
N ALA A 138 -0.10 18.32 0.60
CA ALA A 138 0.30 19.64 0.12
C ALA A 138 1.55 19.60 -0.80
N TYR A 139 2.56 18.77 -0.46
CA TYR A 139 3.74 18.65 -1.31
C TYR A 139 3.43 18.01 -2.67
N GLN A 140 2.52 17.04 -2.73
CA GLN A 140 2.15 16.35 -3.97
C GLN A 140 1.45 17.33 -4.91
N THR A 141 0.45 18.05 -4.41
CA THR A 141 -0.25 19.11 -5.15
C THR A 141 0.73 20.19 -5.62
N GLY A 142 1.63 20.64 -4.75
CA GLY A 142 2.60 21.67 -5.12
C GLY A 142 3.61 21.22 -6.19
N PHE A 143 4.04 19.95 -6.22
CA PHE A 143 4.86 19.42 -7.32
C PHE A 143 4.08 19.26 -8.62
N LEU A 144 2.82 18.83 -8.57
CA LEU A 144 1.97 18.75 -9.77
C LEU A 144 1.77 20.13 -10.39
N GLU A 145 1.48 21.13 -9.56
CA GLU A 145 1.35 22.54 -9.96
C GLU A 145 2.67 23.07 -10.57
N LEU A 146 3.80 22.79 -9.92
CA LEU A 146 5.13 23.16 -10.43
C LEU A 146 5.44 22.54 -11.81
N LEU A 147 4.93 21.33 -12.07
CA LEU A 147 5.06 20.63 -13.35
C LEU A 147 4.00 21.04 -14.38
N GLY A 148 3.14 21.99 -14.02
CA GLY A 148 2.16 22.67 -14.87
C GLY A 148 0.71 22.20 -14.71
N LEU A 149 0.41 21.25 -13.82
CA LEU A 149 -0.94 20.74 -13.59
C LEU A 149 -1.58 21.46 -12.40
N PRO A 150 -2.47 22.45 -12.62
CA PRO A 150 -3.02 23.26 -11.55
C PRO A 150 -4.03 22.45 -10.69
N PRO A 151 -4.20 22.78 -9.40
CA PRO A 151 -5.01 21.99 -8.47
C PRO A 151 -6.46 21.76 -8.90
N GLU A 152 -7.08 22.74 -9.56
CA GLU A 152 -8.46 22.64 -10.06
C GLU A 152 -8.67 21.58 -11.15
N ARG A 153 -7.59 21.11 -11.77
CA ARG A 153 -7.62 20.03 -12.75
C ARG A 153 -7.37 18.66 -12.13
N ILE A 154 -7.05 18.57 -10.84
CA ILE A 154 -6.75 17.30 -10.17
C ILE A 154 -8.04 16.71 -9.61
N VAL A 155 -8.36 15.47 -10.02
CA VAL A 155 -9.51 14.72 -9.53
C VAL A 155 -9.02 13.43 -8.88
N ILE A 156 -9.30 13.26 -7.59
CA ILE A 156 -9.02 12.01 -6.89
C ILE A 156 -10.18 11.05 -7.09
N VAL A 157 -9.86 9.81 -7.46
CA VAL A 157 -10.83 8.73 -7.65
C VAL A 157 -10.92 7.93 -6.36
N ASP A 158 -11.87 8.33 -5.51
CA ASP A 158 -12.25 7.73 -4.24
C ASP A 158 -13.49 6.82 -4.37
N GLU A 159 -14.26 6.98 -5.45
CA GLU A 159 -15.40 6.15 -5.82
C GLU A 159 -15.37 5.76 -7.30
N ARG A 160 -16.11 4.71 -7.67
CA ARG A 160 -16.15 4.19 -9.05
C ARG A 160 -16.69 5.25 -10.00
N THR A 161 -15.85 5.67 -10.94
CA THR A 161 -16.08 6.81 -11.83
C THR A 161 -16.18 6.34 -13.28
N GLY A 162 -17.31 6.57 -13.93
CA GLY A 162 -17.46 6.36 -15.38
C GLY A 162 -16.92 7.56 -16.16
N VAL A 163 -16.27 7.32 -17.30
CA VAL A 163 -15.76 8.38 -18.17
C VAL A 163 -16.10 8.05 -19.62
N ASP A 164 -16.83 8.93 -20.32
CA ASP A 164 -17.28 8.65 -21.70
C ASP A 164 -16.07 8.53 -22.65
N GLU A 165 -15.10 9.43 -22.53
CA GLU A 165 -13.79 9.31 -23.20
C GLU A 165 -12.64 9.57 -22.22
N LEU A 166 -11.87 8.53 -21.93
CA LEU A 166 -10.67 8.61 -21.10
C LEU A 166 -9.41 8.57 -21.96
N ILE A 167 -8.60 9.62 -21.88
CA ILE A 167 -7.25 9.66 -22.48
C ILE A 167 -6.29 9.02 -21.49
N VAL A 168 -5.56 7.99 -21.93
CA VAL A 168 -4.61 7.24 -21.10
C VAL A 168 -3.21 7.37 -21.70
N PRO A 169 -2.39 8.32 -21.22
CA PRO A 169 -0.99 8.41 -21.59
C PRO A 169 -0.20 7.21 -21.06
N ALA A 170 0.65 6.62 -21.90
CA ALA A 170 1.60 5.61 -21.44
C ALA A 170 2.65 6.24 -20.50
N PRO A 171 3.15 5.50 -19.49
CA PRO A 171 4.17 6.03 -18.59
C PRO A 171 5.48 6.30 -19.34
N ALA A 172 6.07 7.47 -19.15
CA ALA A 172 7.38 7.83 -19.70
C ALA A 172 8.56 7.21 -18.92
N PHE A 173 8.27 6.62 -17.76
CA PHE A 173 9.21 5.96 -16.87
C PHE A 173 8.51 4.82 -16.14
N THR A 174 9.13 3.65 -16.13
CA THR A 174 8.71 2.49 -15.31
C THR A 174 9.89 2.08 -14.45
N TYR A 175 9.66 2.03 -13.13
CA TYR A 175 10.68 1.75 -12.15
C TYR A 175 11.43 0.45 -12.48
N HIS A 176 12.76 0.53 -12.53
CA HIS A 176 13.67 -0.59 -12.88
C HIS A 176 13.51 -1.20 -14.29
N HIS A 177 12.74 -0.60 -15.20
CA HIS A 177 12.52 -1.17 -16.53
C HIS A 177 12.98 -0.22 -17.64
N HIS A 178 12.25 0.87 -17.87
CA HIS A 178 12.47 1.79 -18.99
C HIS A 178 12.31 3.25 -18.59
N VAL A 179 12.95 4.14 -19.34
CA VAL A 179 12.79 5.59 -19.22
C VAL A 179 12.89 6.25 -20.59
N THR A 180 12.17 7.35 -20.82
CA THR A 180 12.20 8.12 -22.07
C THR A 180 12.63 9.58 -21.82
N HIS A 181 13.09 10.26 -22.86
CA HIS A 181 13.38 11.71 -22.78
C HIS A 181 12.14 12.56 -22.48
N ALA A 182 10.92 12.08 -22.80
CA ALA A 182 9.69 12.78 -22.45
C ALA A 182 9.55 12.96 -20.92
N TYR A 183 10.09 12.03 -20.13
CA TYR A 183 10.12 12.15 -18.67
C TYR A 183 11.04 13.30 -18.24
N ARG A 184 12.27 13.36 -18.76
CA ARG A 184 13.21 14.48 -18.55
C ARG A 184 12.59 15.83 -18.90
N ASP A 185 11.95 15.90 -20.07
CA ASP A 185 11.42 17.14 -20.61
C ASP A 185 10.25 17.68 -19.75
N THR A 186 9.50 16.78 -19.08
CA THR A 186 8.48 17.10 -18.08
C THR A 186 9.03 17.89 -16.89
N PHE A 187 10.24 17.57 -16.41
CA PHE A 187 10.86 18.30 -15.30
C PHE A 187 11.64 19.52 -15.78
N ARG A 188 12.19 19.51 -16.99
CA ARG A 188 12.86 20.68 -17.57
C ARG A 188 11.91 21.86 -17.77
N ARG A 189 10.65 21.60 -18.13
CA ARG A 189 9.60 22.64 -18.29
C ARG A 189 9.05 23.23 -16.98
N ALA A 190 9.39 22.64 -15.83
CA ALA A 190 8.93 23.13 -14.53
C ALA A 190 9.30 24.61 -14.35
N ARG A 191 8.33 25.42 -13.92
CA ARG A 191 8.52 26.87 -13.74
C ARG A 191 9.12 27.14 -12.36
N ILE A 192 10.42 27.39 -12.32
CA ILE A 192 11.15 27.70 -11.08
C ILE A 192 11.67 29.13 -11.21
N ASP A 193 10.98 30.06 -10.56
CA ASP A 193 11.36 31.47 -10.55
C ASP A 193 12.52 31.70 -9.57
N ASP A 194 13.56 32.40 -10.04
CA ASP A 194 14.75 32.81 -9.27
C ASP A 194 15.30 31.73 -8.31
N PRO A 195 15.80 30.59 -8.84
CA PRO A 195 16.26 29.49 -8.00
C PRO A 195 17.45 29.95 -7.16
N GLN A 196 17.26 30.02 -5.83
CA GLN A 196 18.28 30.53 -4.92
C GLN A 196 19.57 29.70 -4.97
N GLN A 197 20.67 30.36 -5.34
CA GLN A 197 21.99 29.77 -5.27
C GLN A 197 22.53 29.82 -3.84
N ARG A 198 22.87 28.65 -3.30
CA ARG A 198 23.41 28.46 -1.94
C ARG A 198 24.86 27.93 -1.94
N GLY A 199 25.39 27.59 -3.11
CA GLY A 199 26.77 27.15 -3.29
C GLY A 199 26.98 25.67 -2.95
N ARG A 200 27.07 25.32 -1.66
CA ARG A 200 27.25 23.93 -1.20
C ARG A 200 26.14 23.55 -0.23
N VAL A 201 25.35 22.55 -0.61
CA VAL A 201 24.13 22.16 0.10
C VAL A 201 24.22 20.70 0.52
N PHE A 202 24.00 20.44 1.80
CA PHE A 202 23.80 19.10 2.32
C PHE A 202 22.30 18.87 2.54
N LEU A 203 21.75 17.86 1.87
CA LEU A 203 20.36 17.42 2.02
C LEU A 203 20.29 16.44 3.20
N SER A 204 20.00 17.00 4.37
CA SER A 204 19.89 16.26 5.61
C SER A 204 18.56 15.54 5.73
N ARG A 205 18.65 14.37 6.36
CA ARG A 205 17.58 13.49 6.78
C ARG A 205 17.50 13.37 8.31
N SER A 206 18.24 14.15 9.09
CA SER A 206 18.32 13.99 10.56
C SER A 206 16.98 14.09 11.31
N GLN A 207 15.94 14.63 10.68
CA GLN A 207 14.59 14.72 11.23
C GLN A 207 13.62 13.63 10.75
N THR A 208 14.08 12.68 9.93
CA THR A 208 13.29 11.50 9.54
C THR A 208 13.43 10.39 10.56
N THR A 209 12.32 9.76 10.91
CA THR A 209 12.30 8.55 11.74
C THR A 209 12.34 7.27 10.90
N ILE A 210 12.08 7.37 9.59
CA ILE A 210 12.09 6.24 8.64
C ILE A 210 13.47 6.08 8.03
N ALA A 211 14.00 4.85 8.07
CA ALA A 211 15.32 4.54 7.51
C ALA A 211 16.40 5.48 8.07
N LEU A 212 16.46 5.58 9.40
CA LEU A 212 17.40 6.44 10.12
C LEU A 212 18.85 6.08 9.78
N THR A 213 19.71 7.09 9.71
CA THR A 213 21.16 6.91 9.67
C THR A 213 21.80 7.45 10.96
N VAL A 214 22.34 6.54 11.77
CA VAL A 214 23.13 6.87 12.95
C VAL A 214 24.47 7.46 12.48
N GLY A 215 24.87 8.57 13.11
CA GLY A 215 26.06 9.34 12.73
C GLY A 215 25.81 10.52 11.79
N GLU A 216 24.58 10.71 11.29
CA GLU A 216 24.28 11.82 10.38
C GLU A 216 24.41 13.20 11.05
N GLN A 217 24.01 13.33 12.31
CA GLN A 217 24.09 14.59 13.05
C GLN A 217 25.55 15.07 13.21
N GLU A 218 26.46 14.13 13.43
CA GLU A 218 27.89 14.40 13.51
C GLU A 218 28.45 14.88 12.16
N LEU A 219 27.98 14.28 11.06
CA LEU A 219 28.34 14.73 9.72
C LEU A 219 27.82 16.14 9.45
N GLU A 220 26.58 16.45 9.84
CA GLU A 220 26.05 17.81 9.73
C GLU A 220 26.94 18.82 10.45
N ASP A 221 27.39 18.53 11.67
CA ASP A 221 28.20 19.45 12.46
C ASP A 221 29.56 19.70 11.80
N VAL A 222 30.15 18.68 11.17
CA VAL A 222 31.37 18.82 10.35
C VAL A 222 31.11 19.73 9.16
N LEU A 223 30.02 19.49 8.42
CA LEU A 223 29.68 20.25 7.21
C LEU A 223 29.29 21.70 7.53
N LYS A 224 28.54 21.95 8.60
CA LYS A 224 28.19 23.29 9.10
C LYS A 224 29.45 24.11 9.38
N ARG A 225 30.43 23.52 10.07
CA ARG A 225 31.72 24.18 10.38
C ARG A 225 32.54 24.49 9.13
N ASP A 226 32.40 23.67 8.08
CA ASP A 226 33.01 23.91 6.78
C ASP A 226 32.27 24.96 5.93
N GLY A 227 31.10 25.42 6.39
CA GLY A 227 30.26 26.39 5.68
C GLY A 227 29.43 25.76 4.56
N TRP A 228 28.95 24.53 4.76
CA TRP A 228 27.85 23.97 3.98
C TRP A 228 26.51 24.48 4.53
N ASP A 229 25.57 24.72 3.64
CA ASP A 229 24.18 24.94 4.02
C ASP A 229 23.51 23.58 4.30
N ILE A 230 22.98 23.42 5.51
CA ILE A 230 22.30 22.19 5.91
C ILE A 230 20.81 22.39 5.72
N VAL A 231 20.28 21.71 4.73
CA VAL A 231 18.89 21.82 4.34
C VAL A 231 18.15 20.55 4.74
N ILE A 232 17.00 20.72 5.39
CA ILE A 232 16.03 19.67 5.66
C ILE A 232 14.92 19.85 4.62
N PRO A 233 14.93 19.09 3.51
CA PRO A 233 14.08 19.37 2.35
C PRO A 233 12.58 19.38 2.69
N GLU A 234 12.17 18.58 3.66
CA GLU A 234 10.78 18.47 4.12
C GLU A 234 10.21 19.78 4.69
N ARG A 235 11.08 20.73 5.08
CA ARG A 235 10.69 22.06 5.57
C ARG A 235 10.52 23.09 4.46
N LEU A 236 10.94 22.77 3.25
CA LEU A 236 10.88 23.69 2.12
C LEU A 236 9.65 23.40 1.25
N PRO A 237 9.02 24.43 0.67
CA PRO A 237 7.98 24.21 -0.33
C PRO A 237 8.56 23.54 -1.59
N PRO A 238 7.74 22.83 -2.39
CA PRO A 238 8.20 22.11 -3.58
C PRO A 238 9.04 22.94 -4.57
N ALA A 239 8.67 24.20 -4.80
CA ALA A 239 9.42 25.10 -5.69
C ALA A 239 10.84 25.39 -5.19
N GLU A 240 11.02 25.61 -3.88
CA GLU A 240 12.35 25.80 -3.29
C GLU A 240 13.17 24.51 -3.33
N GLN A 241 12.55 23.36 -3.05
CA GLN A 241 13.21 22.06 -3.17
C GLN A 241 13.74 21.81 -4.59
N ALA A 242 12.92 22.03 -5.62
CA ALA A 242 13.32 21.94 -7.01
C ALA A 242 14.38 22.99 -7.38
N GLY A 243 14.27 24.20 -6.82
CA GLY A 243 15.23 25.29 -6.95
C GLY A 243 16.63 24.93 -6.50
N LEU A 244 16.79 24.14 -5.43
CA LEU A 244 18.10 23.66 -4.97
C LEU A 244 18.85 22.86 -6.04
N PHE A 245 18.13 22.06 -6.82
CA PHE A 245 18.69 21.23 -7.89
C PHE A 245 18.87 22.00 -9.19
N ARG A 246 17.99 22.96 -9.47
CA ARG A 246 18.04 23.82 -10.66
C ARG A 246 19.18 24.85 -10.57
N ALA A 247 19.33 25.53 -9.44
CA ALA A 247 20.36 26.53 -9.16
C ALA A 247 21.77 25.96 -9.21
N ASP A 248 22.78 26.83 -9.36
CA ASP A 248 24.18 26.44 -9.43
C ASP A 248 24.81 26.03 -8.08
N ASN A 249 24.32 24.90 -7.54
CA ASN A 249 24.74 24.30 -6.28
C ASN A 249 25.55 23.01 -6.51
N THR A 250 26.47 22.72 -5.59
CA THR A 250 27.02 21.38 -5.35
C THR A 250 26.15 20.70 -4.29
N LEU A 251 25.61 19.53 -4.61
CA LEU A 251 24.67 18.81 -3.77
C LEU A 251 25.33 17.58 -3.16
N LEU A 252 25.23 17.43 -1.85
CA LEU A 252 25.61 16.23 -1.10
C LEU A 252 24.38 15.74 -0.33
N GLY A 253 24.09 14.45 -0.35
CA GLY A 253 22.97 13.92 0.44
C GLY A 253 23.07 12.44 0.67
N LEU A 254 22.46 11.98 1.77
CA LEU A 254 22.25 10.55 1.99
C LEU A 254 21.19 10.04 1.02
N GLN A 255 21.49 8.92 0.39
CA GLN A 255 20.62 8.30 -0.62
C GLN A 255 19.25 8.00 -0.04
N GLY A 256 18.23 8.75 -0.43
CA GLY A 256 16.84 8.63 0.02
C GLY A 256 15.93 9.51 -0.83
N SER A 257 14.68 9.67 -0.41
CA SER A 257 13.62 10.33 -1.20
C SER A 257 14.00 11.70 -1.79
N ALA A 258 14.71 12.54 -1.03
CA ALA A 258 15.15 13.86 -1.48
C ALA A 258 16.10 13.80 -2.69
N MET A 259 16.88 12.73 -2.85
CA MET A 259 17.82 12.61 -3.97
C MET A 259 17.11 12.36 -5.32
N HIS A 260 15.82 12.00 -5.33
CA HIS A 260 15.04 11.93 -6.57
C HIS A 260 14.73 13.30 -7.18
N LEU A 261 14.90 14.38 -6.42
CA LEU A 261 14.83 15.75 -6.95
C LEU A 261 15.94 16.06 -7.96
N GLY A 262 16.92 15.15 -8.14
CA GLY A 262 17.83 15.14 -9.29
C GLY A 262 17.13 15.30 -10.65
N LEU A 263 15.86 14.92 -10.75
CA LEU A 263 15.01 15.18 -11.91
C LEU A 263 14.88 16.66 -12.30
N PHE A 264 15.11 17.60 -11.38
CA PHE A 264 15.10 19.04 -11.68
C PHE A 264 16.48 19.60 -12.05
N ALA A 265 17.54 18.78 -11.99
CA ALA A 265 18.91 19.21 -12.24
C ALA A 265 19.18 19.50 -13.73
N PRO A 266 19.94 20.56 -14.06
CA PRO A 266 20.48 20.73 -15.40
C PRO A 266 21.63 19.73 -15.68
N PRO A 267 22.01 19.53 -16.96
CA PRO A 267 23.21 18.76 -17.31
C PRO A 267 24.46 19.24 -16.56
N ALA A 268 25.36 18.30 -16.27
CA ALA A 268 26.60 18.51 -15.54
C ALA A 268 26.48 19.04 -14.10
N ARG A 269 25.27 19.03 -13.50
CA ARG A 269 25.07 19.34 -12.08
C ARG A 269 25.89 18.36 -11.22
N LYS A 270 26.72 18.87 -10.32
CA LYS A 270 27.49 18.05 -9.36
C LYS A 270 26.60 17.55 -8.23
N VAL A 271 26.39 16.23 -8.18
CA VAL A 271 25.57 15.55 -7.17
C VAL A 271 26.37 14.42 -6.53
N VAL A 272 26.43 14.39 -5.21
CA VAL A 272 27.16 13.37 -4.44
C VAL A 272 26.19 12.60 -3.57
N HIS A 273 26.06 11.30 -3.82
CA HIS A 273 25.22 10.37 -3.09
C HIS A 273 26.05 9.61 -2.06
N LEU A 274 25.70 9.77 -0.78
CA LEU A 274 26.16 8.91 0.30
C LEU A 274 25.22 7.70 0.36
N CYS A 275 25.66 6.57 -0.20
CA CYS A 275 24.84 5.37 -0.37
C CYS A 275 24.66 4.60 0.93
N ARG A 276 23.46 4.04 1.12
CA ARG A 276 23.06 3.27 2.31
C ARG A 276 23.05 1.76 2.01
N GLY A 277 24.20 1.21 1.61
CA GLY A 277 24.30 -0.14 1.08
C GLY A 277 24.57 -0.14 -0.43
N MET A 278 23.77 -0.82 -1.24
CA MET A 278 24.01 -0.88 -2.69
C MET A 278 23.68 0.44 -3.40
N ALA A 279 24.40 0.76 -4.48
CA ALA A 279 24.02 1.83 -5.38
C ALA A 279 22.70 1.49 -6.09
N TYR A 280 21.60 2.03 -5.59
CA TYR A 280 20.26 1.68 -6.06
C TYR A 280 19.91 2.27 -7.44
N ARG A 281 19.27 1.45 -8.29
CA ARG A 281 18.93 1.78 -9.69
C ARG A 281 18.10 3.02 -9.92
N GLY A 282 17.14 3.26 -9.03
CA GLY A 282 16.26 4.41 -9.11
C GLY A 282 16.96 5.78 -9.02
N TYR A 283 18.27 5.86 -8.73
CA TYR A 283 19.00 7.13 -8.69
C TYR A 283 19.85 7.33 -9.94
N TYR A 284 20.72 6.39 -10.28
CA TYR A 284 21.63 6.60 -11.42
C TYR A 284 20.92 6.58 -12.77
N VAL A 285 19.78 5.92 -12.91
CA VAL A 285 18.97 6.05 -14.14
C VAL A 285 18.50 7.49 -14.33
N LEU A 286 18.15 8.18 -13.24
CA LEU A 286 17.69 9.56 -13.28
C LEU A 286 18.85 10.52 -13.52
N ASP A 287 19.98 10.32 -12.84
CA ASP A 287 21.17 11.14 -13.05
C ASP A 287 21.72 11.01 -14.48
N ASP A 288 21.65 9.81 -15.08
CA ASP A 288 22.02 9.62 -16.49
C ASP A 288 21.03 10.29 -17.43
N LEU A 289 19.72 10.12 -17.18
CA LEU A 289 18.65 10.81 -17.93
C LEU A 289 18.81 12.34 -17.90
N MET A 290 19.23 12.88 -16.76
CA MET A 290 19.43 14.32 -16.55
C MET A 290 20.83 14.79 -16.94
N GLU A 291 21.73 13.87 -17.31
CA GLU A 291 23.12 14.13 -17.70
C GLU A 291 23.96 14.76 -16.57
N ALA A 292 23.71 14.38 -15.31
CA ALA A 292 24.38 14.93 -14.13
C ALA A 292 25.84 14.45 -13.99
N ASP A 293 26.64 15.24 -13.25
CA ASP A 293 27.96 14.86 -12.75
C ASP A 293 27.79 14.19 -11.38
N ALA A 294 27.37 12.93 -11.39
CA ALA A 294 26.97 12.19 -10.21
C ALA A 294 28.10 11.29 -9.67
N THR A 295 28.37 11.40 -8.36
CA THR A 295 29.28 10.52 -7.63
C THR A 295 28.51 9.72 -6.57
N TYR A 296 28.74 8.41 -6.53
CA TYR A 296 28.15 7.47 -5.60
C TYR A 296 29.22 6.92 -4.67
N TYR A 297 29.10 7.16 -3.37
CA TYR A 297 30.06 6.73 -2.37
C TYR A 297 29.42 5.76 -1.38
N GLN A 298 30.02 4.59 -1.17
CA GLN A 298 29.60 3.67 -0.12
C GLN A 298 29.96 4.26 1.25
N ALA A 299 28.97 4.83 1.93
CA ALA A 299 29.20 5.61 3.14
C ALA A 299 28.93 4.81 4.42
N MET A 300 28.39 3.58 4.34
CA MET A 300 27.97 2.82 5.52
C MET A 300 29.09 1.92 6.03
N THR A 301 29.18 1.78 7.35
CA THR A 301 30.01 0.76 7.99
C THR A 301 29.30 -0.59 7.97
N SER A 302 30.04 -1.66 8.29
CA SER A 302 29.49 -3.00 8.57
C SER A 302 29.43 -3.20 10.08
N PRO A 303 28.35 -2.76 10.76
CA PRO A 303 28.21 -2.94 12.20
C PRO A 303 28.05 -4.41 12.59
N ALA A 304 28.23 -4.72 13.88
CA ALA A 304 28.09 -6.08 14.41
C ALA A 304 26.69 -6.68 14.17
N LEU A 305 25.64 -5.85 14.31
CA LEU A 305 24.29 -6.20 13.89
C LEU A 305 24.07 -5.73 12.43
N PRO A 306 23.72 -6.61 11.49
CA PRO A 306 23.54 -6.21 10.10
C PRO A 306 22.37 -5.23 9.97
N SER A 307 22.53 -4.20 9.14
CA SER A 307 21.44 -3.28 8.80
C SER A 307 20.26 -4.05 8.20
N LYS A 308 19.03 -3.67 8.55
CA LYS A 308 17.87 -4.27 7.89
C LYS A 308 17.70 -3.65 6.51
N PRO A 309 17.62 -4.46 5.43
CA PRO A 309 17.50 -3.94 4.08
C PRO A 309 16.34 -2.94 3.97
N ILE A 310 16.58 -1.80 3.31
CA ILE A 310 15.61 -0.74 2.99
C ILE A 310 15.11 0.05 4.22
N THR A 311 14.83 -0.61 5.33
CA THR A 311 14.16 -0.05 6.53
C THR A 311 15.12 0.53 7.56
N GLY A 312 16.39 0.13 7.54
CA GLY A 312 17.39 0.58 8.50
C GLY A 312 17.28 -0.08 9.89
N PRO A 313 17.91 0.48 10.92
CA PRO A 313 18.79 1.65 10.84
C PRO A 313 20.04 1.36 10.01
N PHE A 314 20.69 2.44 9.57
CA PHE A 314 21.99 2.43 8.94
C PHE A 314 23.01 3.12 9.83
N MET A 315 24.28 2.73 9.71
CA MET A 315 25.37 3.34 10.47
C MET A 315 26.37 3.96 9.50
N LEU A 316 26.54 5.28 9.59
CA LEU A 316 27.49 6.02 8.77
C LEU A 316 28.93 5.69 9.20
N ASP A 317 29.78 5.34 8.26
CA ASP A 317 31.23 5.32 8.48
C ASP A 317 31.75 6.76 8.42
N LEU A 318 31.62 7.46 9.54
CA LEU A 318 31.94 8.88 9.66
C LEU A 318 33.39 9.21 9.27
N ASP A 319 34.35 8.42 9.75
CA ASP A 319 35.78 8.69 9.51
C ASP A 319 36.13 8.51 8.03
N SER A 320 35.67 7.40 7.42
CA SER A 320 35.87 7.14 5.98
C SER A 320 35.14 8.18 5.13
N THR A 321 33.92 8.57 5.52
CA THR A 321 33.13 9.58 4.80
C THR A 321 33.82 10.95 4.84
N ILE A 322 34.30 11.40 5.99
CA ILE A 322 35.06 12.65 6.11
C ILE A 322 36.34 12.58 5.28
N GLY A 323 37.03 11.44 5.29
CA GLY A 323 38.20 11.18 4.45
C GLY A 323 37.89 11.34 2.95
N PHE A 324 36.83 10.68 2.48
CA PHE A 324 36.35 10.79 1.10
C PHE A 324 36.01 12.24 0.72
N LEU A 325 35.27 12.96 1.56
CA LEU A 325 34.93 14.36 1.28
C LEU A 325 36.18 15.27 1.22
N ARG A 326 37.23 14.96 1.99
CA ARG A 326 38.52 15.65 1.91
C ARG A 326 39.22 15.37 0.59
N ASP A 327 39.31 14.10 0.19
CA ASP A 327 40.02 13.67 -1.02
C ASP A 327 39.34 14.19 -2.29
N GLU A 328 38.02 14.38 -2.24
CA GLU A 328 37.21 14.98 -3.32
C GLU A 328 37.22 16.51 -3.36
N GLY A 329 37.95 17.15 -2.44
CA GLY A 329 38.01 18.61 -2.33
C GLY A 329 36.65 19.23 -1.92
N LEU A 330 35.78 18.46 -1.28
CA LEU A 330 34.47 18.90 -0.80
C LEU A 330 34.55 19.59 0.58
N LEU A 331 35.61 19.31 1.35
CA LEU A 331 35.94 19.98 2.62
C LEU A 331 37.12 20.97 2.48
N ARG A 332 37.04 22.12 3.17
CA ARG A 332 38.01 23.22 3.16
C ARG A 332 38.66 23.43 4.54
N GLY A 333 39.88 23.98 4.54
CA GLY A 333 40.53 24.56 5.73
C GLY A 333 40.51 23.69 7.00
N ALA A 334 40.08 24.26 8.12
CA ALA A 334 40.09 23.63 9.45
C ALA A 334 39.10 22.44 9.59
N ALA A 335 38.11 22.31 8.71
CA ALA A 335 37.19 21.17 8.73
C ALA A 335 37.89 19.85 8.34
N GLN A 336 39.03 19.94 7.66
CA GLN A 336 39.82 18.77 7.27
C GLN A 336 40.41 18.02 8.47
N THR A 337 40.49 18.62 9.66
CA THR A 337 41.09 17.99 10.86
C THR A 337 40.06 17.58 11.91
N ILE A 338 38.77 17.64 11.61
CA ILE A 338 37.71 17.30 12.58
C ILE A 338 37.69 15.77 12.79
N SER A 339 37.77 15.35 14.04
CA SER A 339 37.57 13.99 14.51
C SER A 339 36.44 13.93 15.54
N LEU A 340 35.84 12.76 15.71
CA LEU A 340 34.83 12.56 16.75
C LEU A 340 35.43 12.75 18.15
N PRO A 341 34.66 13.29 19.11
CA PRO A 341 35.08 13.32 20.51
C PRO A 341 35.36 11.91 21.04
N PRO A 342 36.32 11.74 21.97
CA PRO A 342 36.54 10.46 22.64
C PRO A 342 35.24 9.94 23.28
N GLY A 343 34.93 8.66 23.07
CA GLY A 343 33.72 8.01 23.61
C GLY A 343 32.46 8.14 22.75
N ARG A 344 32.38 9.14 21.85
CA ARG A 344 31.18 9.33 21.00
C ARG A 344 30.91 8.14 20.09
N ARG A 345 31.94 7.44 19.62
CA ARG A 345 31.77 6.23 18.80
C ARG A 345 31.00 5.13 19.53
N ALA A 346 31.31 4.89 20.80
CA ALA A 346 30.63 3.87 21.61
C ALA A 346 29.17 4.25 21.91
N GLU A 347 28.86 5.54 21.98
CA GLU A 347 27.47 6.03 22.07
C GLU A 347 26.72 5.76 20.77
N LEU A 348 27.31 6.05 19.61
CA LEU A 348 26.69 5.77 18.31
C LEU A 348 26.47 4.27 18.07
N ASP A 349 27.41 3.42 18.47
CA ASP A 349 27.24 1.97 18.37
C ASP A 349 26.04 1.51 19.23
N ARG A 350 25.88 2.05 20.44
CA ARG A 350 24.72 1.78 21.31
C ARG A 350 23.41 2.29 20.71
N ASP A 351 23.41 3.52 20.17
CA ASP A 351 22.24 4.10 19.53
C ASP A 351 21.81 3.27 18.32
N TYR A 352 22.77 2.80 17.52
CA TYR A 352 22.51 1.89 16.40
C TYR A 352 21.86 0.58 16.86
N GLU A 353 22.38 -0.05 17.92
CA GLU A 353 21.75 -1.27 18.48
C GLU A 353 20.32 -1.00 18.96
N GLY A 354 20.08 0.13 19.64
CA GLY A 354 18.74 0.53 20.07
C GLY A 354 17.76 0.68 18.89
N TRP A 355 18.17 1.41 17.85
CA TRP A 355 17.36 1.57 16.64
C TRP A 355 17.17 0.27 15.86
N TRP A 356 18.13 -0.65 15.92
CA TRP A 356 18.03 -1.95 15.26
C TRP A 356 16.91 -2.79 15.88
N HIS A 357 16.87 -2.86 17.21
CA HIS A 357 15.84 -3.56 17.96
C HIS A 357 14.47 -2.88 17.85
N TYR A 358 14.44 -1.55 17.81
CA TYR A 358 13.21 -0.79 17.55
C TYR A 358 12.63 -1.15 16.17
N THR A 359 13.46 -1.11 15.12
CA THR A 359 13.01 -1.43 13.76
C THR A 359 12.63 -2.90 13.63
N GLU A 360 13.32 -3.79 14.36
CA GLU A 360 12.93 -5.19 14.45
C GLU A 360 11.52 -5.37 15.02
N SER A 361 11.25 -4.69 16.13
CA SER A 361 9.92 -4.70 16.75
C SER A 361 8.85 -4.25 15.77
N GLN A 362 9.09 -3.13 15.07
CA GLN A 362 8.16 -2.59 14.09
C GLN A 362 7.88 -3.59 12.96
N ILE A 363 8.90 -4.21 12.37
CA ILE A 363 8.72 -5.17 11.27
C ILE A 363 7.93 -6.39 11.74
N ARG A 364 8.24 -6.93 12.93
CA ARG A 364 7.53 -8.08 13.49
C ARG A 364 6.07 -7.76 13.75
N PHE A 365 5.81 -6.58 14.31
CA PHE A 365 4.46 -6.10 14.58
C PHE A 365 3.62 -6.02 13.30
N HIS A 366 4.17 -5.48 12.20
CA HIS A 366 3.43 -5.31 10.95
C HIS A 366 3.27 -6.63 10.16
N ARG A 367 4.34 -7.42 9.96
CA ARG A 367 4.30 -8.64 9.12
C ARG A 367 3.37 -9.74 9.63
N GLN A 368 3.11 -9.80 10.93
CA GLN A 368 2.31 -10.89 11.50
C GLN A 368 0.82 -10.52 11.61
N ILE A 369 0.45 -9.26 11.42
CA ILE A 369 -0.97 -8.86 11.25
C ILE A 369 -1.52 -9.39 9.91
N ASP A 370 -0.66 -9.55 8.91
CA ASP A 370 -1.05 -9.95 7.54
C ASP A 370 -1.32 -11.46 7.38
N HIS A 371 -0.80 -12.32 8.27
CA HIS A 371 -0.79 -13.78 8.03
C HIS A 371 -1.41 -14.67 9.11
N ASP A 372 -1.29 -14.35 10.40
CA ASP A 372 -1.75 -15.24 11.48
C ASP A 372 -2.37 -14.42 12.63
N GLY A 373 -3.43 -14.95 13.25
CA GLY A 373 -4.22 -14.25 14.28
C GLY A 373 -3.45 -13.33 15.25
N CYS A 374 -4.06 -12.18 15.53
CA CYS A 374 -3.51 -10.99 16.19
C CYS A 374 -2.78 -11.20 17.54
N ALA A 375 -2.93 -12.36 18.19
CA ALA A 375 -2.36 -12.65 19.51
C ALA A 375 -0.92 -13.20 19.46
N VAL A 376 -0.52 -13.96 18.43
CA VAL A 376 0.84 -14.53 18.34
C VAL A 376 1.84 -13.53 17.74
N ALA A 377 1.34 -12.64 16.87
CA ALA A 377 2.05 -11.54 16.22
C ALA A 377 2.74 -10.57 17.20
N ALA A 378 2.19 -10.50 18.40
CA ALA A 378 2.40 -9.48 19.40
C ALA A 378 3.62 -9.69 20.31
N GLU A 379 3.79 -10.91 20.79
CA GLU A 379 4.83 -11.23 21.77
C GLU A 379 6.23 -11.17 21.15
N THR A 380 6.33 -11.50 19.86
CA THR A 380 7.60 -11.49 19.13
C THR A 380 8.13 -10.07 18.90
N ALA A 381 7.25 -9.06 18.89
CA ALA A 381 7.58 -7.65 18.73
C ALA A 381 7.91 -6.95 20.06
N LEU A 382 7.37 -7.43 21.18
CA LEU A 382 7.53 -6.78 22.49
C LEU A 382 8.97 -6.83 23.00
N GLU A 383 9.62 -7.98 22.96
CA GLU A 383 10.99 -8.13 23.48
C GLU A 383 11.99 -7.18 22.81
N PRO A 384 12.06 -7.07 21.46
CA PRO A 384 12.92 -6.09 20.82
C PRO A 384 12.58 -4.64 21.20
N ALA A 385 11.30 -4.29 21.40
CA ALA A 385 10.93 -2.95 21.85
C ALA A 385 11.46 -2.64 23.25
N LEU A 386 11.37 -3.59 24.18
CA LEU A 386 11.91 -3.45 25.54
C LEU A 386 13.44 -3.34 25.53
N VAL A 387 14.13 -4.08 24.66
CA VAL A 387 15.59 -3.95 24.48
C VAL A 387 15.94 -2.55 23.98
N ALA A 388 15.24 -2.04 22.96
CA ALA A 388 15.47 -0.70 22.42
C ALA A 388 15.30 0.39 23.50
N ALA A 389 14.20 0.34 24.27
CA ALA A 389 13.93 1.28 25.36
C ALA A 389 14.99 1.22 26.47
N ARG A 390 15.57 0.04 26.77
CA ARG A 390 16.67 -0.10 27.75
C ARG A 390 18.00 0.46 27.25
N LEU A 391 18.31 0.27 25.96
CA LEU A 391 19.55 0.78 25.37
C LEU A 391 19.54 2.31 25.23
N CYS A 392 18.36 2.86 24.92
CA CYS A 392 18.16 4.30 24.68
C CYS A 392 17.02 4.85 25.57
N PRO A 393 17.18 4.91 26.90
CA PRO A 393 16.10 5.30 27.82
C PRO A 393 15.67 6.77 27.69
N ALA A 394 16.52 7.62 27.14
CA ALA A 394 16.21 9.01 26.80
C ALA A 394 15.56 9.17 25.41
N ASN A 395 15.23 8.07 24.71
CA ASN A 395 14.51 8.12 23.45
C ASN A 395 13.01 7.87 23.70
N GLY A 396 12.24 8.96 23.73
CA GLY A 396 10.80 8.92 23.98
C GLY A 396 10.02 8.08 22.97
N GLU A 397 10.47 7.96 21.72
CA GLU A 397 9.78 7.15 20.70
C GLU A 397 9.92 5.66 21.00
N MET A 398 11.13 5.18 21.29
CA MET A 398 11.38 3.78 21.63
C MET A 398 10.63 3.37 22.90
N LEU A 399 10.64 4.24 23.92
CA LEU A 399 9.94 4.00 25.17
C LEU A 399 8.42 3.99 24.99
N SER A 400 7.87 4.90 24.19
CA SER A 400 6.43 4.96 23.90
C SER A 400 5.96 3.74 23.10
N HIS A 401 6.74 3.31 22.11
CA HIS A 401 6.45 2.09 21.35
C HIS A 401 6.44 0.85 22.22
N ALA A 402 7.46 0.68 23.08
CA ALA A 402 7.50 -0.40 24.05
C ALA A 402 6.30 -0.34 25.02
N THR A 403 5.92 0.85 25.47
CA THR A 403 4.75 1.07 26.34
C THR A 403 3.45 0.69 25.65
N ALA A 404 3.27 1.05 24.38
CA ALA A 404 2.08 0.69 23.60
C ALA A 404 1.92 -0.83 23.49
N LEU A 405 3.02 -1.55 23.21
CA LEU A 405 3.02 -3.01 23.17
C LEU A 405 2.77 -3.62 24.56
N MET A 406 3.36 -3.06 25.62
CA MET A 406 3.12 -3.49 27.00
C MET A 406 1.63 -3.37 27.38
N LEU A 407 1.01 -2.23 27.05
CA LEU A 407 -0.40 -1.98 27.32
C LEU A 407 -1.28 -3.02 26.62
N LYS A 408 -0.95 -3.35 25.37
CA LYS A 408 -1.69 -4.31 24.56
C LYS A 408 -1.55 -5.76 25.04
N PHE A 409 -0.41 -6.15 25.64
CA PHE A 409 -0.08 -7.58 25.83
C PHE A 409 0.36 -8.03 27.23
N ARG A 410 0.75 -7.11 28.12
CA ARG A 410 1.20 -7.42 29.49
C ARG A 410 0.32 -6.76 30.55
N GLY A 411 -0.56 -5.86 30.13
CA GLY A 411 -1.54 -5.20 30.98
C GLY A 411 -1.12 -3.81 31.42
N ASN A 412 -2.09 -3.08 31.95
CA ASN A 412 -2.02 -1.64 32.14
C ASN A 412 -1.01 -1.23 33.22
N ASP A 413 -0.83 -2.06 34.26
CA ASP A 413 0.10 -1.77 35.36
C ASP A 413 1.55 -1.83 34.92
N ALA A 414 1.91 -2.84 34.11
CA ALA A 414 3.27 -3.03 33.63
C ALA A 414 3.67 -1.96 32.60
N ALA A 415 2.72 -1.49 31.79
CA ALA A 415 2.93 -0.33 30.91
C ALA A 415 3.18 0.96 31.70
N ALA A 416 2.47 1.17 32.81
CA ALA A 416 2.65 2.34 33.66
C ALA A 416 4.03 2.35 34.35
N GLU A 417 4.49 1.19 34.83
CA GLU A 417 5.81 1.05 35.45
C GLU A 417 6.94 1.39 34.46
N LEU A 418 6.85 0.91 33.22
CA LEU A 418 7.82 1.22 32.17
C LEU A 418 7.90 2.73 31.89
N LEU A 419 6.75 3.41 31.78
CA LEU A 419 6.71 4.86 31.60
C LEU A 419 7.35 5.61 32.78
N GLU A 420 7.09 5.18 34.01
CA GLU A 420 7.63 5.81 35.21
C GLU A 420 9.17 5.71 35.25
N GLN A 421 9.71 4.51 34.95
CA GLN A 421 11.16 4.28 34.89
C GLN A 421 11.84 5.11 33.80
N GLY A 422 11.21 5.23 32.63
CA GLY A 422 11.79 5.95 31.50
C GLY A 422 11.65 7.47 31.58
N SER A 423 10.59 8.00 32.19
CA SER A 423 10.31 9.45 32.25
C SER A 423 11.40 10.26 32.94
N GLY A 424 12.15 9.67 33.88
CA GLY A 424 13.25 10.34 34.57
C GLY A 424 14.47 10.69 33.70
N HIS A 425 14.54 10.16 32.47
CA HIS A 425 15.67 10.35 31.56
C HIS A 425 15.45 11.48 30.54
N LEU A 426 14.27 12.10 30.52
CA LEU A 426 13.92 13.15 29.56
C LEU A 426 13.90 14.54 30.20
N ALA A 427 14.22 15.56 29.40
CA ALA A 427 14.00 16.95 29.79
C ALA A 427 12.49 17.24 29.90
N PRO A 428 11.99 17.81 31.01
CA PRO A 428 10.55 17.98 31.27
C PRO A 428 9.78 18.75 30.19
N ASP A 429 10.40 19.76 29.59
CA ASP A 429 9.77 20.63 28.57
C ASP A 429 10.11 20.20 27.13
N SER A 430 10.61 18.98 26.95
CA SER A 430 10.97 18.47 25.62
C SER A 430 9.75 17.95 24.84
N PRO A 431 9.78 17.98 23.49
CA PRO A 431 8.78 17.30 22.67
C PRO A 431 8.63 15.81 23.00
N GLN A 432 9.74 15.15 23.39
CA GLN A 432 9.74 13.75 23.82
C GLN A 432 8.97 13.55 25.14
N ALA A 433 9.07 14.49 26.07
CA ALA A 433 8.29 14.46 27.31
C ALA A 433 6.79 14.67 27.04
N ALA A 434 6.42 15.59 26.14
CA ALA A 434 5.02 15.76 25.72
C ALA A 434 4.44 14.46 25.14
N HIS A 435 5.24 13.75 24.34
CA HIS A 435 4.86 12.46 23.76
C HIS A 435 4.67 11.37 24.82
N LEU A 436 5.54 11.27 25.82
CA LEU A 436 5.33 10.33 26.94
C LEU A 436 4.12 10.68 27.79
N LEU A 437 3.84 11.97 28.02
CA LEU A 437 2.64 12.39 28.76
C LEU A 437 1.36 11.98 28.04
N HIS A 438 1.35 12.03 26.70
CA HIS A 438 0.26 11.48 25.91
C HIS A 438 0.09 9.98 26.12
N PHE A 439 1.16 9.18 26.07
CA PHE A 439 1.09 7.74 26.36
C PHE A 439 0.70 7.44 27.81
N ARG A 440 1.14 8.27 28.76
CA ARG A 440 0.70 8.18 30.15
C ARG A 440 -0.81 8.41 30.27
N SER A 441 -1.37 9.38 29.56
CA SER A 441 -2.82 9.58 29.50
C SER A 441 -3.55 8.32 29.02
N ILE A 442 -3.06 7.69 27.95
CA ILE A 442 -3.64 6.44 27.41
C ILE A 442 -3.58 5.31 28.44
N VAL A 443 -2.42 5.11 29.08
CA VAL A 443 -2.22 4.05 30.07
C VAL A 443 -3.11 4.27 31.30
N GLU A 444 -3.22 5.51 31.79
CA GLU A 444 -4.06 5.83 32.94
C GLU A 444 -5.56 5.71 32.64
N ASP A 445 -5.97 6.08 31.42
CA ASP A 445 -7.35 5.87 30.95
C ASP A 445 -7.70 4.38 30.92
N ALA A 446 -6.78 3.55 30.40
CA ALA A 446 -6.94 2.10 30.41
C ALA A 446 -6.99 1.51 31.83
N ARG A 447 -6.31 2.12 32.82
CA ARG A 447 -6.41 1.76 34.25
C ARG A 447 -7.70 2.26 34.91
N GLY A 448 -8.56 2.99 34.19
CA GLY A 448 -9.76 3.61 34.74
C GLY A 448 -9.46 4.79 35.68
N ARG A 449 -8.23 5.30 35.69
CA ARG A 449 -7.80 6.41 36.55
C ARG A 449 -7.98 7.73 35.79
N TYR A 450 -9.23 8.08 35.51
CA TYR A 450 -9.57 9.18 34.61
C TYR A 450 -9.04 10.55 35.07
N ASP A 451 -8.92 10.80 36.38
CA ASP A 451 -8.27 12.02 36.91
C ASP A 451 -6.80 12.13 36.46
N ALA A 452 -6.04 11.05 36.62
CA ALA A 452 -4.63 10.99 36.23
C ALA A 452 -4.46 11.03 34.70
N ALA A 453 -5.36 10.37 33.98
CA ALA A 453 -5.41 10.40 32.53
C ALA A 453 -5.64 11.82 32.00
N LEU A 454 -6.55 12.57 32.64
CA LEU A 454 -6.88 13.94 32.25
C LEU A 454 -5.72 14.88 32.55
N ALA A 455 -5.11 14.78 33.73
CA ALA A 455 -3.94 15.58 34.09
C ALA A 455 -2.78 15.37 33.11
N ALA A 456 -2.52 14.10 32.71
CA ALA A 456 -1.49 13.78 31.74
C ALA A 456 -1.82 14.33 30.33
N ALA A 457 -3.08 14.23 29.90
CA ALA A 457 -3.52 14.80 28.62
C ALA A 457 -3.39 16.33 28.59
N GLU A 458 -3.79 17.01 29.67
CA GLU A 458 -3.67 18.46 29.82
C GLU A 458 -2.20 18.89 29.77
N ALA A 459 -1.32 18.20 30.48
CA ALA A 459 0.12 18.46 30.44
C ALA A 459 0.71 18.25 29.04
N ALA A 460 0.34 17.18 28.33
CA ALA A 460 0.79 16.94 26.96
C ALA A 460 0.33 18.08 26.00
N THR A 461 -0.93 18.52 26.13
CA THR A 461 -1.45 19.63 25.32
C THR A 461 -0.88 20.99 25.73
N ALA A 462 -0.45 21.18 26.97
CA ALA A 462 0.23 22.41 27.39
C ALA A 462 1.62 22.54 26.74
N LEU A 463 2.35 21.43 26.62
CA LEU A 463 3.65 21.39 25.95
C LEU A 463 3.54 21.47 24.43
N ALA A 464 2.47 20.93 23.84
CA ALA A 464 2.22 21.00 22.41
C ALA A 464 0.75 21.37 22.08
N PRO A 465 0.37 22.66 22.20
CA PRO A 465 -1.03 23.12 22.08
C PRO A 465 -1.69 22.90 20.72
N GLY A 466 -0.90 22.73 19.66
CA GLY A 466 -1.38 22.50 18.31
C GLY A 466 -1.40 21.04 17.88
N ASN A 467 -1.02 20.09 18.75
CA ASN A 467 -0.93 18.68 18.37
C ASN A 467 -2.31 18.02 18.40
N ALA A 468 -2.88 17.76 17.22
CA ALA A 468 -4.20 17.16 17.05
C ALA A 468 -4.34 15.81 17.78
N THR A 469 -3.30 14.97 17.77
CA THR A 469 -3.31 13.67 18.46
C THR A 469 -3.47 13.84 19.97
N TYR A 470 -2.79 14.82 20.56
CA TYR A 470 -2.87 15.07 22.01
C TYR A 470 -4.22 15.69 22.39
N LEU A 471 -4.74 16.58 21.56
CA LEU A 471 -6.06 17.17 21.75
C LEU A 471 -7.18 16.12 21.62
N ASN A 472 -7.05 15.18 20.68
CA ASN A 472 -7.98 14.05 20.55
C ASN A 472 -7.96 13.11 21.76
N GLN A 473 -6.77 12.80 22.28
CA GLN A 473 -6.65 12.02 23.53
C GLN A 473 -7.31 12.76 24.70
N ARG A 474 -7.11 14.07 24.80
CA ARG A 474 -7.78 14.89 25.82
C ARG A 474 -9.30 14.84 25.68
N ALA A 475 -9.85 14.94 24.47
CA ALA A 475 -11.29 14.82 24.22
C ALA A 475 -11.83 13.43 24.63
N THR A 476 -11.11 12.35 24.28
CA THR A 476 -11.45 10.98 24.67
C THR A 476 -11.54 10.84 26.20
N VAL A 477 -10.55 11.36 26.92
CA VAL A 477 -10.52 11.28 28.38
C VAL A 477 -11.57 12.19 29.03
N LEU A 478 -11.81 13.39 28.50
CA LEU A 478 -12.89 14.26 28.98
C LEU A 478 -14.26 13.57 28.90
N TYR A 479 -14.52 12.84 27.82
CA TYR A 479 -15.73 12.03 27.68
C TYR A 479 -15.80 10.92 28.73
N ARG A 480 -14.74 10.12 28.88
CA ARG A 480 -14.64 9.06 29.90
C ARG A 480 -14.81 9.60 31.33
N PHE A 481 -14.33 10.81 31.58
CA PHE A 481 -14.46 11.53 32.84
C PHE A 481 -15.88 12.10 33.07
N GLY A 482 -16.73 12.14 32.05
CA GLY A 482 -18.10 12.68 32.11
C GLY A 482 -18.24 14.17 31.77
N ARG A 483 -17.18 14.83 31.29
CA ARG A 483 -17.18 16.24 30.83
C ARG A 483 -17.49 16.31 29.33
N ILE A 484 -18.67 15.82 28.95
CA ILE A 484 -19.08 15.60 27.56
C ILE A 484 -19.11 16.91 26.75
N ASP A 485 -19.64 18.00 27.34
CA ASP A 485 -19.76 19.28 26.64
C ASP A 485 -18.39 19.88 26.28
N GLU A 486 -17.38 19.69 27.13
CA GLU A 486 -16.01 20.13 26.85
C GLU A 486 -15.31 19.25 25.82
N ALA A 487 -15.55 17.94 25.87
CA ALA A 487 -15.06 17.01 24.86
C ALA A 487 -15.61 17.37 23.48
N GLU A 488 -16.91 17.63 23.36
CA GLU A 488 -17.54 18.01 22.09
C GLU A 488 -17.04 19.35 21.58
N ALA A 489 -16.94 20.38 22.44
CA ALA A 489 -16.43 21.69 22.05
C ALA A 489 -15.01 21.56 21.46
N LEU A 490 -14.15 20.76 22.08
CA LEU A 490 -12.79 20.50 21.62
C LEU A 490 -12.77 19.74 20.29
N LEU A 491 -13.62 18.72 20.12
CA LEU A 491 -13.72 17.98 18.85
C LEU A 491 -14.22 18.86 17.69
N ARG A 492 -15.24 19.70 17.93
CA ARG A 492 -15.76 20.63 16.93
C ARG A 492 -14.71 21.67 16.53
N GLU A 493 -13.93 22.14 17.49
CA GLU A 493 -12.79 23.03 17.23
C GLU A 493 -11.73 22.35 16.34
N LEU A 494 -11.34 21.11 16.66
CA LEU A 494 -10.39 20.33 15.85
C LEU A 494 -10.88 20.12 14.42
N ILE A 495 -12.15 19.73 14.26
CA ILE A 495 -12.79 19.54 12.96
C ILE A 495 -12.82 20.86 12.18
N GLY A 496 -13.20 21.97 12.83
CA GLY A 496 -13.25 23.31 12.22
C GLY A 496 -11.89 23.82 11.75
N ARG A 497 -10.80 23.38 12.39
CA ARG A 497 -9.42 23.68 11.98
C ARG A 497 -8.89 22.77 10.86
N GLY A 498 -9.71 21.86 10.34
CA GLY A 498 -9.31 20.88 9.32
C GLY A 498 -8.43 19.76 9.87
N GLN A 499 -8.30 19.62 11.19
CA GLN A 499 -7.49 18.59 11.86
C GLN A 499 -8.37 17.38 12.22
N SER A 500 -9.18 16.93 11.27
CA SER A 500 -10.10 15.82 11.49
C SER A 500 -9.40 14.47 11.36
N VAL A 501 -9.56 13.62 12.37
CA VAL A 501 -9.19 12.19 12.35
C VAL A 501 -10.43 11.35 12.58
N ALA A 502 -10.41 10.09 12.15
CA ALA A 502 -11.58 9.21 12.20
C ALA A 502 -12.19 9.09 13.62
N SER A 503 -11.34 9.05 14.65
CA SER A 503 -11.74 9.01 16.07
C SER A 503 -12.51 10.26 16.53
N ASN A 504 -12.25 11.44 15.96
CA ASN A 504 -13.01 12.66 16.27
C ASN A 504 -14.48 12.50 15.84
N HIS A 505 -14.68 12.00 14.62
CA HIS A 505 -16.01 11.77 14.07
C HIS A 505 -16.72 10.57 14.72
N TYR A 506 -15.96 9.54 15.12
CA TYR A 506 -16.49 8.43 15.92
C TYR A 506 -17.08 8.95 17.23
N LEU A 507 -16.31 9.70 18.03
CA LEU A 507 -16.78 10.26 19.30
C LEU A 507 -17.96 11.23 19.10
N LEU A 508 -17.91 12.08 18.07
CA LEU A 508 -19.04 12.95 17.74
C LEU A 508 -20.30 12.14 17.40
N SER A 509 -20.18 11.00 16.71
CA SER A 509 -21.31 10.12 16.46
C SER A 509 -21.91 9.54 17.74
N ILE A 510 -21.10 9.34 18.78
CA ILE A 510 -21.54 8.95 20.13
C ILE A 510 -22.40 10.04 20.73
N PHE A 511 -21.85 11.25 20.80
CA PHE A 511 -22.51 12.36 21.49
C PHE A 511 -23.82 12.77 20.81
N LEU A 512 -23.86 12.74 19.48
CA LEU A 512 -25.08 13.03 18.71
C LEU A 512 -26.15 11.95 18.94
N ALA A 513 -25.77 10.67 18.95
CA ALA A 513 -26.71 9.58 19.23
C ALA A 513 -27.27 9.65 20.65
N GLU A 514 -26.44 9.96 21.66
CA GLU A 514 -26.87 10.12 23.05
C GLU A 514 -27.86 11.29 23.23
N ARG A 515 -27.76 12.33 22.41
CA ARG A 515 -28.70 13.46 22.38
C ARG A 515 -29.95 13.21 21.53
N GLY A 516 -30.06 12.04 20.91
CA GLY A 516 -31.18 11.67 20.05
C GLY A 516 -31.12 12.25 18.63
N ASP A 517 -30.00 12.84 18.21
CA ASP A 517 -29.77 13.28 16.84
C ASP A 517 -29.25 12.10 16.00
N ALA A 518 -30.18 11.24 15.57
CA ALA A 518 -29.86 10.03 14.83
C ALA A 518 -29.24 10.31 13.44
N ASP A 519 -29.71 11.35 12.76
CA ASP A 519 -29.21 11.73 11.43
C ASP A 519 -27.79 12.29 11.53
N GLY A 520 -27.55 13.21 12.46
CA GLY A 520 -26.21 13.73 12.72
C GLY A 520 -25.23 12.64 13.18
N ALA A 521 -25.68 11.69 13.99
CA ALA A 521 -24.87 10.54 14.40
C ALA A 521 -24.46 9.67 13.21
N LEU A 522 -25.40 9.38 12.30
CA LEU A 522 -25.12 8.57 11.12
C LEU A 522 -24.19 9.29 10.14
N GLU A 523 -24.35 10.60 9.95
CA GLU A 523 -23.44 11.43 9.17
C GLU A 523 -22.02 11.40 9.76
N ALA A 524 -21.90 11.63 11.07
CA ALA A 524 -20.61 11.59 11.76
C ALA A 524 -19.95 10.20 11.67
N ALA A 525 -20.69 9.11 11.86
CA ALA A 525 -20.17 7.76 11.69
C ALA A 525 -19.72 7.50 10.24
N GLY A 526 -20.47 7.98 9.24
CA GLY A 526 -20.08 7.89 7.83
C GLY A 526 -18.79 8.65 7.52
N ARG A 527 -18.59 9.83 8.12
CA ARG A 527 -17.34 10.59 8.00
C ARG A 527 -16.17 9.89 8.68
N ALA A 528 -16.40 9.23 9.82
CA ALA A 528 -15.37 8.41 10.47
C ALA A 528 -14.89 7.29 9.55
N VAL A 529 -15.83 6.52 8.96
CA VAL A 529 -15.51 5.44 8.01
C VAL A 529 -14.84 5.97 6.74
N ALA A 530 -15.24 7.15 6.24
CA ALA A 530 -14.57 7.75 5.08
C ALA A 530 -13.10 8.14 5.37
N LEU A 531 -12.78 8.46 6.62
CA LEU A 531 -11.41 8.80 7.04
C LEU A 531 -10.55 7.56 7.34
N ASP A 532 -11.15 6.50 7.86
CA ASP A 532 -10.53 5.19 8.02
C ASP A 532 -11.56 4.09 7.73
N HIS A 533 -11.53 3.59 6.51
CA HIS A 533 -12.45 2.56 6.02
C HIS A 533 -11.97 1.14 6.38
N THR A 534 -10.82 1.02 7.05
CA THR A 534 -10.21 -0.26 7.43
C THR A 534 -10.45 -0.63 8.89
N ASP A 535 -10.87 0.33 9.71
CA ASP A 535 -11.22 0.10 11.12
C ASP A 535 -12.62 -0.51 11.27
N GLU A 536 -12.65 -1.76 11.73
CA GLU A 536 -13.88 -2.50 11.96
C GLU A 536 -14.79 -1.83 12.99
N GLU A 537 -14.23 -1.15 13.99
CA GLU A 537 -15.03 -0.49 15.04
C GLU A 537 -15.82 0.68 14.45
N LEU A 538 -15.23 1.42 13.50
CA LEU A 538 -15.91 2.50 12.79
C LEU A 538 -17.04 1.95 11.91
N CYS A 539 -16.76 0.87 11.18
CA CYS A 539 -17.78 0.17 10.39
C CYS A 539 -18.92 -0.32 11.28
N ARG A 540 -18.61 -1.00 12.39
CA ARG A 540 -19.58 -1.51 13.36
C ARG A 540 -20.43 -0.40 13.95
N ARG A 541 -19.84 0.75 14.23
CA ARG A 541 -20.55 1.94 14.71
C ARG A 541 -21.59 2.42 13.70
N GLN A 542 -21.20 2.61 12.45
CA GLN A 542 -22.12 3.05 11.40
C GLN A 542 -23.22 2.02 11.16
N VAL A 543 -22.87 0.74 11.08
CA VAL A 543 -23.80 -0.39 10.92
C VAL A 543 -24.81 -0.44 12.07
N SER A 544 -24.38 -0.25 13.32
CA SER A 544 -25.26 -0.21 14.48
C SER A 544 -26.31 0.90 14.36
N LEU A 545 -25.89 2.10 13.94
CA LEU A 545 -26.80 3.23 13.71
C LEU A 545 -27.77 2.97 12.54
N LEU A 546 -27.30 2.37 11.44
CA LEU A 546 -28.15 1.98 10.31
C LEU A 546 -29.23 0.97 10.73
N ARG A 547 -28.86 -0.01 11.55
CA ARG A 547 -29.79 -1.01 12.10
C ARG A 547 -30.82 -0.39 13.04
N GLN A 548 -30.39 0.53 13.92
CA GLN A 548 -31.31 1.28 14.78
C GLN A 548 -32.32 2.11 13.96
N ALA A 549 -31.92 2.58 12.78
CA ALA A 549 -32.79 3.26 11.83
C ALA A 549 -33.62 2.30 10.94
N GLY A 550 -33.52 0.98 11.12
CA GLY A 550 -34.24 -0.02 10.32
C GLY A 550 -33.69 -0.24 8.90
N ARG A 551 -32.49 0.26 8.60
CA ARG A 551 -31.85 0.24 7.26
C ARG A 551 -30.93 -0.98 7.11
N GLU A 552 -31.50 -2.19 7.23
CA GLU A 552 -30.72 -3.45 7.30
C GLU A 552 -29.96 -3.79 5.99
N ASP A 553 -30.50 -3.41 4.84
CA ASP A 553 -29.81 -3.65 3.56
C ASP A 553 -28.61 -2.73 3.36
N GLU A 554 -28.70 -1.49 3.85
CA GLU A 554 -27.57 -0.56 3.85
C GLU A 554 -26.50 -0.95 4.86
N ALA A 555 -26.91 -1.49 6.01
CA ALA A 555 -26.02 -2.10 6.98
C ALA A 555 -25.22 -3.26 6.35
N LEU A 556 -25.89 -4.20 5.68
CA LEU A 556 -25.20 -5.30 4.98
C LEU A 556 -24.30 -4.77 3.85
N ALA A 557 -24.77 -3.80 3.06
CA ALA A 557 -23.96 -3.20 2.00
C ALA A 557 -22.69 -2.54 2.56
N ARG A 558 -22.79 -1.86 3.70
CA ARG A 558 -21.64 -1.26 4.39
C ARG A 558 -20.65 -2.30 4.92
N GLN A 559 -21.15 -3.40 5.49
CA GLN A 559 -20.28 -4.49 5.95
C GLN A 559 -19.58 -5.18 4.77
N LEU A 560 -20.28 -5.37 3.65
CA LEU A 560 -19.69 -5.90 2.42
C LEU A 560 -18.63 -4.96 1.86
N ASP A 561 -18.94 -3.68 1.76
CA ASP A 561 -17.99 -2.62 1.37
C ASP A 561 -16.75 -2.68 2.27
N PHE A 562 -16.91 -2.70 3.60
CA PHE A 562 -15.79 -2.87 4.53
C PHE A 562 -14.96 -4.13 4.26
N LEU A 563 -15.58 -5.28 4.00
CA LEU A 563 -14.86 -6.53 3.72
C LEU A 563 -14.13 -6.53 2.37
N GLU A 564 -14.46 -5.61 1.45
CA GLU A 564 -13.65 -5.35 0.26
C GLU A 564 -12.36 -4.58 0.56
N HIS A 565 -12.27 -3.90 1.70
CA HIS A 565 -11.12 -3.08 2.08
C HIS A 565 -10.32 -3.62 3.27
N ALA A 566 -10.92 -4.49 4.09
CA ALA A 566 -10.34 -4.93 5.36
C ALA A 566 -10.54 -6.43 5.59
N HIS A 567 -9.81 -6.98 6.59
CA HIS A 567 -9.88 -8.41 6.88
C HIS A 567 -11.20 -8.85 7.49
N GLY A 568 -11.76 -8.01 8.36
CA GLY A 568 -12.89 -8.35 9.20
C GLY A 568 -12.54 -9.43 10.21
N SER A 569 -13.04 -9.27 11.42
CA SER A 569 -13.01 -10.28 12.45
C SER A 569 -13.75 -11.53 11.98
N MET A 570 -13.41 -12.68 12.56
CA MET A 570 -14.16 -13.91 12.35
C MET A 570 -15.67 -13.69 12.59
N GLY A 571 -16.02 -12.92 13.63
CA GLY A 571 -17.39 -12.57 13.93
C GLY A 571 -18.09 -11.85 12.79
N LEU A 572 -17.47 -10.79 12.25
CA LEU A 572 -18.04 -10.03 11.13
C LEU A 572 -18.18 -10.88 9.85
N LEU A 573 -17.18 -11.70 9.53
CA LEU A 573 -17.21 -12.58 8.36
C LEU A 573 -18.40 -13.54 8.42
N LEU A 574 -18.61 -14.18 9.58
CA LEU A 574 -19.73 -15.09 9.77
C LEU A 574 -21.07 -14.36 9.80
N GLU A 575 -21.14 -13.18 10.40
CA GLU A 575 -22.35 -12.35 10.42
C GLU A 575 -22.80 -11.97 8.99
N VAL A 576 -21.87 -11.49 8.16
CA VAL A 576 -22.16 -11.13 6.76
C VAL A 576 -22.53 -12.37 5.95
N ALA A 577 -21.82 -13.48 6.12
CA ALA A 577 -22.13 -14.73 5.43
C ALA A 577 -23.53 -15.24 5.77
N ASP A 578 -23.88 -15.31 7.06
CA ASP A 578 -25.19 -15.77 7.52
C ASP A 578 -26.30 -14.83 7.02
N ALA A 579 -26.07 -13.51 7.02
CA ALA A 579 -26.99 -12.51 6.48
C ALA A 579 -27.22 -12.65 4.95
N LEU A 580 -26.21 -13.08 4.19
CA LEU A 580 -26.31 -13.35 2.75
C LEU A 580 -27.02 -14.68 2.46
N ILE A 581 -26.71 -15.73 3.23
CA ILE A 581 -27.38 -17.02 3.13
C ILE A 581 -28.87 -16.87 3.41
N ALA A 582 -29.24 -16.14 4.46
CA ALA A 582 -30.64 -15.88 4.81
C ALA A 582 -31.41 -15.15 3.69
N ARG A 583 -30.73 -14.30 2.91
CA ARG A 583 -31.26 -13.61 1.72
C ARG A 583 -31.20 -14.46 0.44
N GLY A 584 -30.68 -15.68 0.50
CA GLY A 584 -30.53 -16.59 -0.65
C GLY A 584 -29.33 -16.29 -1.56
N SER A 585 -28.51 -15.28 -1.24
CA SER A 585 -27.32 -14.87 -2.00
C SER A 585 -26.10 -15.74 -1.68
N ASN A 586 -26.23 -17.05 -1.91
CA ASN A 586 -25.21 -18.05 -1.56
C ASN A 586 -23.90 -17.86 -2.33
N ASP A 587 -23.95 -17.29 -3.54
CA ASP A 587 -22.79 -16.94 -4.37
C ASP A 587 -21.94 -15.84 -3.73
N ARG A 588 -22.59 -14.80 -3.19
CA ARG A 588 -21.92 -13.71 -2.47
C ARG A 588 -21.40 -14.14 -1.10
N ALA A 589 -22.06 -15.12 -0.46
CA ALA A 589 -21.64 -15.67 0.82
C ALA A 589 -20.33 -16.46 0.74
N LEU A 590 -19.91 -16.93 -0.45
CA LEU A 590 -18.69 -17.72 -0.62
C LEU A 590 -17.43 -16.94 -0.23
N MET A 591 -17.34 -15.65 -0.54
CA MET A 591 -16.17 -14.84 -0.20
C MET A 591 -15.91 -14.79 1.32
N PRO A 592 -16.85 -14.32 2.16
CA PRO A 592 -16.62 -14.28 3.61
C PRO A 592 -16.44 -15.67 4.23
N LEU A 593 -17.16 -16.69 3.75
CA LEU A 593 -17.02 -18.07 4.25
C LEU A 593 -15.66 -18.70 3.93
N ARG A 594 -15.11 -18.46 2.74
CA ARG A 594 -13.75 -18.93 2.40
C ARG A 594 -12.69 -18.23 3.24
N ARG A 595 -12.87 -16.94 3.52
CA ARG A 595 -11.96 -16.20 4.41
C ARG A 595 -12.03 -16.73 5.84
N ALA A 596 -13.23 -16.95 6.37
CA ALA A 596 -13.44 -17.56 7.67
C ALA A 596 -12.83 -18.97 7.74
N TYR A 597 -13.03 -19.80 6.71
CA TYR A 597 -12.46 -21.16 6.66
C TYR A 597 -10.93 -21.16 6.63
N ARG A 598 -10.27 -20.22 5.94
CA ARG A 598 -8.80 -20.11 5.97
C ARG A 598 -8.26 -19.77 7.36
N LEU A 599 -9.00 -18.98 8.13
CA LEU A 599 -8.59 -18.58 9.48
C LEU A 599 -8.79 -19.71 10.50
N ALA A 600 -9.75 -20.60 10.27
CA ALA A 600 -10.04 -21.75 11.12
C ALA A 600 -10.48 -22.96 10.27
N PRO A 601 -9.54 -23.64 9.58
CA PRO A 601 -9.87 -24.72 8.64
C PRO A 601 -10.44 -25.95 9.33
N ASP A 602 -10.15 -26.13 10.62
CA ASP A 602 -10.65 -27.24 11.43
C ASP A 602 -11.99 -26.95 12.12
N ASP A 603 -12.58 -25.75 11.93
CA ASP A 603 -13.88 -25.40 12.50
C ASP A 603 -15.02 -26.00 11.66
N GLU A 604 -15.60 -27.09 12.19
CA GLU A 604 -16.70 -27.83 11.55
C GLU A 604 -17.92 -26.94 11.26
N ALA A 605 -18.19 -25.91 12.07
CA ALA A 605 -19.35 -25.04 11.89
C ALA A 605 -19.14 -24.06 10.72
N ILE A 606 -17.91 -23.63 10.47
CA ILE A 606 -17.55 -22.81 9.31
C ILE A 606 -17.56 -23.67 8.04
N ALA A 607 -16.96 -24.86 8.12
CA ALA A 607 -16.97 -25.83 7.02
C ALA A 607 -18.40 -26.20 6.60
N ALA A 608 -19.30 -26.41 7.57
CA ALA A 608 -20.71 -26.72 7.31
C ALA A 608 -21.45 -25.59 6.58
N ARG A 609 -21.20 -24.32 6.94
CA ARG A 609 -21.79 -23.14 6.27
C ARG A 609 -21.30 -23.01 4.84
N LEU A 610 -19.98 -23.11 4.62
CA LEU A 610 -19.39 -23.10 3.29
C LEU A 610 -19.95 -24.24 2.43
N ALA A 611 -20.07 -25.43 3.01
CA ALA A 611 -20.67 -26.58 2.35
C ALA A 611 -22.17 -26.40 2.06
N GLY A 612 -22.90 -25.69 2.92
CA GLY A 612 -24.29 -25.32 2.70
C GLY A 612 -24.46 -24.36 1.53
N ALA A 613 -23.65 -23.29 1.49
CA ALA A 613 -23.65 -22.32 0.40
C ALA A 613 -23.25 -22.98 -0.94
N LEU A 614 -22.21 -23.82 -0.94
CA LEU A 614 -21.81 -24.58 -2.13
C LEU A 614 -22.86 -25.61 -2.55
N ARG A 615 -23.58 -26.25 -1.61
CA ARG A 615 -24.74 -27.11 -1.90
C ARG A 615 -25.85 -26.36 -2.61
N ALA A 616 -26.20 -25.17 -2.11
CA ALA A 616 -27.22 -24.32 -2.72
C ALA A 616 -26.83 -23.90 -4.16
N LEU A 617 -25.54 -23.77 -4.44
CA LEU A 617 -24.98 -23.49 -5.77
C LEU A 617 -24.69 -24.75 -6.60
N ARG A 618 -24.95 -25.95 -6.08
CA ARG A 618 -24.60 -27.25 -6.71
C ARG A 618 -23.09 -27.41 -7.02
N LEU A 619 -22.24 -26.81 -6.19
CA LEU A 619 -20.76 -26.79 -6.25
C LEU A 619 -20.08 -27.58 -5.12
N ILE A 620 -20.80 -28.48 -4.45
CA ILE A 620 -20.31 -29.38 -3.36
C ILE A 620 -18.87 -29.91 -3.54
N PRO A 621 -18.42 -30.33 -4.75
CA PRO A 621 -17.09 -30.93 -4.94
C PRO A 621 -15.89 -29.97 -4.72
N LEU A 622 -16.14 -28.65 -4.58
CA LEU A 622 -15.10 -27.65 -4.37
C LEU A 622 -14.55 -27.62 -2.93
N LEU A 623 -15.24 -28.26 -1.98
CA LEU A 623 -14.83 -28.32 -0.57
C LEU A 623 -13.54 -29.10 -0.36
N ASP A 624 -13.38 -30.23 -1.05
CA ASP A 624 -12.19 -31.09 -0.93
C ASP A 624 -10.97 -30.52 -1.68
N LEU A 625 -11.19 -29.56 -2.58
CA LEU A 625 -10.15 -28.84 -3.35
C LEU A 625 -9.25 -27.96 -2.44
N LEU A 626 -9.74 -27.59 -1.25
CA LEU A 626 -9.10 -26.63 -0.36
C LEU A 626 -8.38 -27.26 0.84
N GLY A 627 -8.30 -28.61 0.96
CA GLY A 627 -7.78 -29.24 2.17
C GLY A 627 -7.13 -30.64 2.11
N ALA A 628 -7.01 -31.32 0.97
CA ALA A 628 -6.49 -32.71 0.96
C ALA A 628 -4.98 -32.83 0.61
N PRO A 629 -4.18 -33.63 1.34
CA PRO A 629 -2.80 -33.94 0.96
C PRO A 629 -2.75 -34.88 -0.25
N THR A 630 -2.05 -34.46 -1.31
CA THR A 630 -1.86 -35.25 -2.53
C THR A 630 -0.81 -36.35 -2.33
N ASN A 631 -1.19 -37.63 -2.48
CA ASN A 631 -0.26 -38.77 -2.58
C ASN A 631 -0.43 -39.51 -3.93
N ALA A 632 0.65 -40.10 -4.45
CA ALA A 632 0.79 -40.72 -5.77
C ALA A 632 -0.22 -41.85 -6.07
N ALA A 633 -0.67 -42.62 -5.07
CA ALA A 633 -1.68 -43.68 -5.27
C ALA A 633 -3.07 -43.13 -5.68
N VAL A 634 -3.39 -41.90 -5.28
CA VAL A 634 -4.66 -41.23 -5.60
C VAL A 634 -4.67 -40.74 -7.07
N HIS A 635 -3.50 -40.48 -7.65
CA HIS A 635 -3.35 -40.03 -9.04
C HIS A 635 -3.86 -41.08 -10.04
N GLU A 636 -3.46 -42.34 -9.89
CA GLU A 636 -3.82 -43.41 -10.84
C GLU A 636 -5.33 -43.74 -10.80
N GLN A 637 -5.91 -43.72 -9.59
CA GLN A 637 -7.33 -43.97 -9.38
C GLN A 637 -8.22 -42.82 -9.92
N SER A 638 -7.76 -41.56 -9.79
CA SER A 638 -8.43 -40.39 -10.38
C SER A 638 -8.49 -40.46 -11.91
N VAL A 639 -7.42 -40.93 -12.56
CA VAL A 639 -7.34 -41.09 -14.02
C VAL A 639 -8.27 -42.20 -14.52
N MET A 640 -8.44 -43.29 -13.75
CA MET A 640 -9.38 -44.36 -14.10
C MET A 640 -10.85 -43.91 -14.02
N ILE A 641 -11.20 -43.12 -12.99
CA ILE A 641 -12.54 -42.55 -12.83
C ILE A 641 -12.81 -41.50 -13.92
N TYR A 642 -11.82 -40.67 -14.23
CA TYR A 642 -11.86 -39.75 -15.37
C TYR A 642 -12.14 -40.46 -16.70
N ARG A 643 -11.44 -41.57 -17.01
CA ARG A 643 -11.66 -42.36 -18.23
C ARG A 643 -13.07 -42.94 -18.31
N ARG A 644 -13.66 -43.31 -17.17
CA ARG A 644 -15.07 -43.73 -17.10
C ARG A 644 -16.03 -42.58 -17.39
N GLY A 645 -15.72 -41.36 -16.91
CA GLY A 645 -16.49 -40.15 -17.22
C GLY A 645 -16.53 -39.85 -18.72
N LEU A 646 -15.38 -39.96 -19.41
CA LEU A 646 -15.32 -39.81 -20.86
C LEU A 646 -16.16 -40.86 -21.60
N ALA A 647 -16.08 -42.13 -21.20
CA ALA A 647 -16.89 -43.19 -21.81
C ALA A 647 -18.41 -42.98 -21.63
N LEU A 648 -18.82 -42.36 -20.52
CA LEU A 648 -20.22 -42.00 -20.28
C LEU A 648 -20.66 -40.81 -21.16
N ALA A 649 -19.77 -39.82 -21.37
CA ALA A 649 -20.02 -38.71 -22.28
C ALA A 649 -20.14 -39.21 -23.73
N ASP A 650 -19.25 -40.09 -24.18
CA ASP A 650 -19.31 -40.70 -25.51
C ASP A 650 -20.58 -41.54 -25.71
N ALA A 651 -21.15 -42.07 -24.63
CA ALA A 651 -22.43 -42.78 -24.62
C ALA A 651 -23.67 -41.87 -24.50
N GLY A 652 -23.50 -40.54 -24.53
CA GLY A 652 -24.59 -39.56 -24.42
C GLY A 652 -25.18 -39.38 -23.02
N ARG A 653 -24.57 -39.96 -21.98
CA ARG A 653 -25.04 -39.91 -20.59
C ARG A 653 -24.40 -38.75 -19.82
N MET A 654 -24.76 -37.52 -20.19
CA MET A 654 -24.05 -36.30 -19.74
C MET A 654 -24.13 -36.04 -18.23
N ASP A 655 -25.26 -36.29 -17.57
CA ASP A 655 -25.37 -36.13 -16.11
C ASP A 655 -24.52 -37.14 -15.34
N ASP A 656 -24.38 -38.36 -15.88
CA ASP A 656 -23.56 -39.41 -15.30
C ASP A 656 -22.07 -39.12 -15.52
N ALA A 657 -21.72 -38.61 -16.70
CA ALA A 657 -20.38 -38.16 -17.03
C ALA A 657 -19.94 -36.99 -16.14
N LEU A 658 -20.81 -36.01 -15.91
CA LEU A 658 -20.56 -34.88 -15.02
C LEU A 658 -20.34 -35.36 -13.58
N ARG A 659 -21.21 -36.26 -13.08
CA ARG A 659 -21.10 -36.84 -11.73
C ARG A 659 -19.79 -37.61 -11.53
N VAL A 660 -19.35 -38.38 -12.52
CA VAL A 660 -18.10 -39.16 -12.45
C VAL A 660 -16.87 -38.28 -12.64
N GLY A 661 -16.91 -37.30 -13.54
CA GLY A 661 -15.82 -36.33 -13.74
C GLY A 661 -15.59 -35.47 -12.51
N VAL A 662 -16.66 -35.05 -11.85
CA VAL A 662 -16.62 -34.34 -10.58
C VAL A 662 -15.95 -35.19 -9.48
N ALA A 663 -16.27 -36.49 -9.39
CA ALA A 663 -15.62 -37.39 -8.45
C ALA A 663 -14.11 -37.55 -8.75
N ALA A 664 -13.71 -37.59 -10.03
CA ALA A 664 -12.31 -37.61 -10.42
C ALA A 664 -11.58 -36.30 -10.06
N ALA A 665 -12.23 -35.15 -10.24
CA ALA A 665 -11.70 -33.82 -9.88
C ALA A 665 -11.50 -33.67 -8.37
N THR A 666 -12.39 -34.28 -7.58
CA THR A 666 -12.31 -34.33 -6.12
C THR A 666 -11.06 -35.11 -5.65
N MET A 667 -10.66 -36.15 -6.40
CA MET A 667 -9.50 -36.98 -6.07
C MET A 667 -8.16 -36.38 -6.50
N ASN A 668 -8.15 -35.56 -7.56
CA ASN A 668 -6.92 -34.99 -8.12
C ASN A 668 -7.16 -33.56 -8.63
N PRO A 669 -7.29 -32.60 -7.70
CA PRO A 669 -7.75 -31.25 -8.00
C PRO A 669 -6.77 -30.43 -8.85
N GLY A 670 -5.48 -30.79 -8.86
CA GLY A 670 -4.44 -30.15 -9.68
C GLY A 670 -4.28 -30.76 -11.08
N ASN A 671 -5.16 -31.67 -11.49
CA ASN A 671 -5.08 -32.27 -12.82
C ASN A 671 -5.95 -31.50 -13.83
N ASP A 672 -5.29 -30.67 -14.62
CA ASP A 672 -5.91 -29.85 -15.66
C ASP A 672 -6.76 -30.66 -16.63
N THR A 673 -6.36 -31.90 -16.95
CA THR A 673 -7.10 -32.75 -17.89
C THR A 673 -8.46 -33.16 -17.32
N ILE A 674 -8.53 -33.40 -16.00
CA ILE A 674 -9.77 -33.76 -15.31
C ILE A 674 -10.68 -32.53 -15.17
N MET A 675 -10.13 -31.38 -14.80
CA MET A 675 -10.89 -30.12 -14.67
C MET A 675 -11.48 -29.66 -16.00
N GLN A 676 -10.72 -29.75 -17.09
CA GLN A 676 -11.20 -29.43 -18.43
C GLN A 676 -12.39 -30.32 -18.85
N ALA A 677 -12.35 -31.62 -18.52
CA ALA A 677 -13.45 -32.53 -18.83
C ALA A 677 -14.70 -32.26 -17.99
N VAL A 678 -14.56 -31.88 -16.71
CA VAL A 678 -15.69 -31.46 -15.87
C VAL A 678 -16.36 -30.23 -16.44
N LEU A 679 -15.58 -29.21 -16.78
CA LEU A 679 -16.08 -27.97 -17.35
C LEU A 679 -16.79 -28.21 -18.70
N ARG A 680 -16.23 -29.05 -19.56
CA ARG A 680 -16.85 -29.42 -20.84
C ARG A 680 -18.14 -30.22 -20.65
N ALA A 681 -18.18 -31.13 -19.68
CA ALA A 681 -19.39 -31.86 -19.32
C ALA A 681 -20.49 -30.94 -18.78
N MET A 682 -20.14 -29.87 -18.03
CA MET A 682 -21.10 -28.85 -17.59
C MET A 682 -21.72 -28.10 -18.76
N LEU A 683 -20.92 -27.71 -19.77
CA LEU A 683 -21.43 -27.07 -20.98
C LEU A 683 -22.35 -28.01 -21.78
N MET A 684 -21.95 -29.26 -21.96
CA MET A 684 -22.74 -30.26 -22.69
C MET A 684 -24.02 -30.69 -21.95
N ALA A 685 -24.08 -30.51 -20.64
CA ALA A 685 -25.27 -30.72 -19.83
C ALA A 685 -26.16 -29.47 -19.74
N GLU A 686 -25.95 -28.47 -20.60
CA GLU A 686 -26.69 -27.19 -20.60
C GLU A 686 -26.59 -26.42 -19.27
N ARG A 687 -25.44 -26.49 -18.59
CA ARG A 687 -25.15 -25.77 -17.34
C ARG A 687 -24.05 -24.71 -17.50
N PRO A 688 -24.22 -23.73 -18.40
CA PRO A 688 -23.15 -22.76 -18.70
C PRO A 688 -22.88 -21.78 -17.56
N ALA A 689 -23.86 -21.49 -16.69
CA ALA A 689 -23.66 -20.67 -15.49
C ALA A 689 -22.68 -21.32 -14.47
N ASP A 690 -22.76 -22.65 -14.35
CA ASP A 690 -21.94 -23.41 -13.41
C ASP A 690 -20.53 -23.61 -13.97
N ALA A 691 -20.41 -23.88 -15.27
CA ALA A 691 -19.14 -23.90 -15.98
C ALA A 691 -18.41 -22.56 -15.84
N ARG A 692 -19.11 -21.44 -16.05
CA ARG A 692 -18.57 -20.08 -15.89
C ARG A 692 -18.05 -19.83 -14.47
N LEU A 693 -18.82 -20.19 -13.45
CA LEU A 693 -18.43 -19.99 -12.05
C LEU A 693 -17.20 -20.83 -11.67
N LEU A 694 -17.18 -22.11 -12.05
CA LEU A 694 -16.04 -22.99 -11.76
C LEU A 694 -14.77 -22.57 -12.51
N THR A 695 -14.88 -22.21 -13.80
CA THR A 695 -13.74 -21.73 -14.58
C THR A 695 -13.10 -20.49 -13.97
N ARG A 696 -13.91 -19.55 -13.47
CA ARG A 696 -13.41 -18.35 -12.78
C ARG A 696 -12.66 -18.71 -11.50
N LEU A 697 -13.22 -19.60 -10.68
CA LEU A 697 -12.57 -20.06 -9.46
C LEU A 697 -11.25 -20.78 -9.73
N LEU A 698 -11.14 -21.53 -10.84
CA LEU A 698 -9.91 -22.21 -11.25
C LEU A 698 -8.85 -21.22 -11.76
N LEU A 699 -9.23 -20.21 -12.53
CA LEU A 699 -8.32 -19.15 -12.96
C LEU A 699 -7.79 -18.33 -11.78
N ASP A 700 -8.64 -18.04 -10.79
CA ASP A 700 -8.24 -17.35 -9.56
C ASP A 700 -7.25 -18.16 -8.72
N ALA A 701 -7.37 -19.50 -8.73
CA ALA A 701 -6.57 -20.39 -7.90
C ALA A 701 -5.28 -20.89 -8.57
N LEU A 702 -5.30 -21.11 -9.88
CA LEU A 702 -4.24 -21.79 -10.63
C LEU A 702 -3.52 -20.87 -11.63
N GLY A 703 -4.03 -19.65 -11.85
CA GLY A 703 -3.49 -18.71 -12.82
C GLY A 703 -3.95 -18.97 -14.26
N ASP A 704 -3.35 -18.25 -15.20
CA ASP A 704 -3.78 -18.24 -16.61
C ASP A 704 -3.62 -19.61 -17.30
N ASN A 705 -4.70 -20.08 -17.92
CA ASN A 705 -4.72 -21.33 -18.68
C ASN A 705 -5.58 -21.16 -19.93
N ALA A 706 -4.98 -21.41 -21.11
CA ALA A 706 -5.65 -21.21 -22.40
C ALA A 706 -6.96 -22.02 -22.52
N VAL A 707 -7.03 -23.22 -21.96
CA VAL A 707 -8.22 -24.07 -22.05
C VAL A 707 -9.32 -23.57 -21.12
N TYR A 708 -9.00 -23.03 -19.95
CA TYR A 708 -9.99 -22.41 -19.07
C TYR A 708 -10.60 -21.17 -19.69
N TYR A 709 -9.81 -20.29 -20.32
CA TYR A 709 -10.36 -19.16 -21.07
C TYR A 709 -11.19 -19.60 -22.29
N TYR A 710 -10.79 -20.67 -22.99
CA TYR A 710 -11.58 -21.25 -24.08
C TYR A 710 -12.95 -21.75 -23.60
N VAL A 711 -12.99 -22.46 -22.47
CA VAL A 711 -14.25 -22.91 -21.84
C VAL A 711 -15.07 -21.73 -21.34
N MET A 712 -14.44 -20.70 -20.75
CA MET A 712 -15.13 -19.48 -20.33
C MET A 712 -15.83 -18.82 -21.52
N SER A 713 -15.16 -18.77 -22.67
CA SER A 713 -15.74 -18.24 -23.91
C SER A 713 -17.01 -18.98 -24.32
N LEU A 714 -16.98 -20.31 -24.30
CA LEU A 714 -18.16 -21.13 -24.62
C LEU A 714 -19.30 -20.92 -23.61
N ALA A 715 -18.97 -20.89 -22.31
CA ALA A 715 -19.95 -20.66 -21.25
C ALA A 715 -20.65 -19.30 -21.39
N GLU A 716 -19.88 -18.24 -21.64
CA GLU A 716 -20.42 -16.89 -21.84
C GLU A 716 -21.23 -16.79 -23.14
N SER A 717 -20.85 -17.54 -24.19
CA SER A 717 -21.63 -17.62 -25.44
C SER A 717 -23.01 -18.25 -25.20
N ASP A 718 -23.07 -19.36 -24.47
CA ASP A 718 -24.32 -20.05 -24.12
C ASP A 718 -25.20 -19.21 -23.17
N LEU A 719 -24.59 -18.34 -22.36
CA LEU A 719 -25.29 -17.37 -21.51
C LEU A 719 -25.71 -16.08 -22.25
N ASN A 720 -25.53 -16.03 -23.58
CA ASN A 720 -25.85 -14.87 -24.42
C ASN A 720 -25.07 -13.60 -24.03
N ARG A 721 -23.77 -13.75 -23.72
CA ARG A 721 -22.85 -12.66 -23.35
C ARG A 721 -21.70 -12.57 -24.36
N PRO A 722 -21.97 -12.07 -25.58
CA PRO A 722 -21.05 -12.16 -26.71
C PRO A 722 -19.75 -11.37 -26.51
N ALA A 723 -19.77 -10.26 -25.77
CA ALA A 723 -18.57 -9.47 -25.48
C ALA A 723 -17.61 -10.22 -24.54
N ALA A 724 -18.11 -10.76 -23.43
CA ALA A 724 -17.34 -11.57 -22.49
C ALA A 724 -16.82 -12.86 -23.14
N ALA A 725 -17.66 -13.50 -23.98
CA ALA A 725 -17.29 -14.67 -24.74
C ALA A 725 -16.12 -14.39 -25.70
N ARG A 726 -16.11 -13.22 -26.36
CA ARG A 726 -15.04 -12.82 -27.30
C ARG A 726 -13.75 -12.46 -26.58
N ALA A 727 -13.84 -11.75 -25.46
CA ALA A 727 -12.67 -11.43 -24.62
C ALA A 727 -11.97 -12.71 -24.12
N ALA A 728 -12.75 -13.68 -23.65
CA ALA A 728 -12.23 -14.97 -23.22
C ALA A 728 -11.63 -15.79 -24.39
N ALA A 729 -12.24 -15.76 -25.59
CA ALA A 729 -11.68 -16.40 -26.78
C ALA A 729 -10.35 -15.77 -27.23
N ALA A 730 -10.25 -14.44 -27.17
CA ALA A 730 -9.02 -13.71 -27.49
C ALA A 730 -7.89 -14.12 -26.54
N ARG A 731 -8.17 -14.11 -25.23
CA ARG A 731 -7.19 -14.49 -24.22
C ARG A 731 -6.74 -15.94 -24.35
N ALA A 732 -7.66 -16.84 -24.67
CA ALA A 732 -7.33 -18.24 -24.95
C ALA A 732 -6.36 -18.35 -26.15
N ALA A 733 -6.61 -17.60 -27.23
CA ALA A 733 -5.79 -17.61 -28.44
C ALA A 733 -4.41 -16.97 -28.21
N GLU A 734 -4.31 -15.95 -27.37
CA GLU A 734 -3.02 -15.36 -26.95
C GLU A 734 -2.15 -16.34 -26.16
N LEU A 735 -2.77 -17.10 -25.25
CA LEU A 735 -2.06 -18.05 -24.39
C LEU A 735 -1.69 -19.35 -25.12
N ALA A 736 -2.38 -19.68 -26.22
CA ALA A 736 -2.10 -20.86 -27.04
C ALA A 736 -2.26 -20.56 -28.55
N PRO A 737 -1.36 -19.74 -29.13
CA PRO A 737 -1.45 -19.30 -30.53
C PRO A 737 -1.29 -20.45 -31.53
N ASP A 738 -0.60 -21.52 -31.13
CA ASP A 738 -0.41 -22.71 -31.96
C ASP A 738 -1.57 -23.72 -31.84
N ASN A 739 -2.56 -23.46 -30.97
CA ASN A 739 -3.71 -24.35 -30.80
C ASN A 739 -4.81 -23.98 -31.80
N ALA A 740 -4.85 -24.74 -32.90
CA ALA A 740 -5.78 -24.54 -34.01
C ALA A 740 -7.25 -24.47 -33.58
N LEU A 741 -7.66 -25.23 -32.56
CA LEU A 741 -9.04 -25.26 -32.10
C LEU A 741 -9.44 -23.96 -31.39
N ILE A 742 -8.52 -23.39 -30.60
CA ILE A 742 -8.72 -22.13 -29.89
C ILE A 742 -8.67 -20.95 -30.86
N THR A 743 -7.69 -20.94 -31.78
CA THR A 743 -7.55 -19.86 -32.77
C THR A 743 -8.66 -19.87 -33.81
N GLU A 744 -9.17 -21.04 -34.22
CA GLU A 744 -10.35 -21.14 -35.10
C GLU A 744 -11.63 -20.68 -34.38
N HIS A 745 -11.83 -21.06 -33.12
CA HIS A 745 -12.95 -20.57 -32.31
C HIS A 745 -12.95 -19.04 -32.17
N PHE A 746 -11.78 -18.46 -31.86
CA PHE A 746 -11.63 -17.01 -31.80
C PHE A 746 -11.91 -16.34 -33.16
N SER A 747 -11.43 -16.93 -34.26
CA SER A 747 -11.68 -16.43 -35.63
C SER A 747 -13.17 -16.44 -35.98
N ARG A 748 -13.90 -17.51 -35.61
CA ARG A 748 -15.36 -17.63 -35.82
C ARG A 748 -16.17 -16.63 -35.00
N MET A 749 -15.66 -16.22 -33.84
CA MET A 749 -16.29 -15.21 -33.00
C MET A 749 -15.98 -13.76 -33.41
N SER A 750 -14.96 -13.59 -34.25
CA SER A 750 -14.45 -12.28 -34.69
C SER A 750 -14.97 -11.88 -36.07
N GLY A 751 -15.55 -12.81 -36.85
CA GLY A 751 -16.36 -12.54 -38.03
C GLY A 751 -17.83 -12.38 -37.66
#